data_AF-A0AB34J4M2-F1
#
_entry.id   AF-A0AB34J4M2-F1
#
_cell.length_a   1.000
_cell.length_b   1.000
_cell.length_c   1.000
_cell.angle_alpha   90.00
_cell.angle_beta   90.00
_cell.angle_gamma   90.00
#
_symmetry.space_group_name_H-M   'P 1'
#
loop_
_entity.id
_entity.type
_entity.pdbx_description
1 polymer ?
#
loop_
_entity_poly.entity_id
_entity_poly.type
_entity_poly.pdbx_seq_one_letter_code
_entity_poly.pdbx_strand_id
1 'polypeptide(L)'
;MLPAPPAPPAPPGAAAASTPAPPPAAAARWTWQSGADRWTDYPPPQAAALERAWTLAEPFVRIDSQRQVDLQRMRQQRLDEPSRSRPVRREAPAPPGREADGASPRPKRQRGGEEASARAWRLTRLHFAWAGVVPSEANEGTVGLGELLSADELRGAAEVHLHNFMVDLDWVVEEAPALLSFGGALRVFHGDGRPPHSAAVRGRRGSTECFAPPHEQWGTYHSKAILIIRPACLTVHVATANFIFSDWHNKTNAVWSAAFPRLDSPPARPAPESFGEDLLEYYEAMRRLGAAPPAAWLRSSDGAQASISPPRSERRRRVGVPPALMAAPPLAAPQDCRRQWAALDLEWVARYDYSAARARLVTSVPGHSPGVAAGRHAGAQLGRFGHMKVRRLLEREGLSDAFADSSLVLQFSSLSSVGAGGAWLLELVKSLSGGSSHVPPIRAIFPSRQQVRRSLEGWSAGASLPCNSQNAFKLMESLEKLSGTSANGRLCLWDGGPPSASAGATGRAAALPHIKTYARYTEDGMLAWALLTSSNLSQAAWGKLEKSATQLYVKSYEMGVLVLPSMQPAGMRSLASTSAASTSEATLVPLPFSIPPVPYCKEDVVWSNDVVHPTDAPDRYGWRSHDLPAPSFYGRGATGRILAEQEARRRVQRPNM
;
A
#
# COMPACT_ATOMS: atom_id res chain seq x y z
N MET A 1 34.39 7.83 -70.44
CA MET A 1 34.85 9.08 -69.80
C MET A 1 33.93 10.19 -70.23
N LEU A 2 33.18 10.76 -69.28
CA LEU A 2 32.70 12.16 -69.21
C LEU A 2 31.79 12.23 -67.96
N PRO A 3 32.05 13.11 -66.98
CA PRO A 3 31.27 13.19 -65.74
C PRO A 3 29.97 13.99 -65.95
N ALA A 4 28.92 13.59 -65.24
CA ALA A 4 27.63 14.28 -65.20
C ALA A 4 27.74 15.62 -64.42
N PRO A 5 26.98 16.67 -64.82
CA PRO A 5 27.08 18.02 -64.26
C PRO A 5 26.43 18.14 -62.86
N PRO A 6 26.85 19.14 -62.04
CA PRO A 6 26.36 19.33 -60.68
C PRO A 6 24.95 19.95 -60.65
N ALA A 7 24.18 19.58 -59.60
CA ALA A 7 22.81 20.04 -59.36
C ALA A 7 22.74 21.52 -58.87
N PRO A 8 21.65 22.25 -59.18
CA PRO A 8 21.49 23.66 -58.83
C PRO A 8 21.12 23.90 -57.35
N PRO A 9 21.40 25.09 -56.80
CA PRO A 9 21.15 25.42 -55.39
C PRO A 9 19.67 25.69 -55.08
N ALA A 10 19.27 25.37 -53.84
CA ALA A 10 17.92 25.52 -53.31
C ALA A 10 17.55 26.99 -52.99
N PRO A 11 16.25 27.37 -53.08
CA PRO A 11 15.80 28.74 -52.88
C PRO A 11 15.70 29.15 -51.38
N PRO A 12 15.76 30.46 -51.07
CA PRO A 12 15.78 30.97 -49.69
C PRO A 12 14.41 30.87 -49.01
N GLY A 13 14.42 30.42 -47.76
CA GLY A 13 13.24 30.19 -46.92
C GLY A 13 12.53 31.47 -46.48
N ALA A 14 11.19 31.41 -46.52
CA ALA A 14 10.29 32.45 -46.06
C ALA A 14 10.32 32.59 -44.52
N ALA A 15 10.37 33.83 -44.06
CA ALA A 15 10.35 34.20 -42.64
C ALA A 15 8.99 33.86 -41.99
N ALA A 16 9.03 33.11 -40.89
CA ALA A 16 7.87 32.83 -40.06
C ALA A 16 7.51 34.04 -39.19
N ALA A 17 6.25 34.46 -39.25
CA ALA A 17 5.68 35.48 -38.38
C ALA A 17 5.72 35.02 -36.92
N SER A 18 6.28 35.86 -36.04
CA SER A 18 6.41 35.61 -34.60
C SER A 18 5.03 35.61 -33.92
N THR A 19 4.66 34.47 -33.35
CA THR A 19 3.57 34.35 -32.37
C THR A 19 3.92 35.18 -31.13
N PRO A 20 3.02 35.99 -30.56
CA PRO A 20 3.31 36.74 -29.34
C PRO A 20 3.51 35.77 -28.17
N ALA A 21 4.55 36.02 -27.38
CA ALA A 21 4.91 35.22 -26.22
C ALA A 21 3.71 35.12 -25.24
N PRO A 22 3.49 33.95 -24.60
CA PRO A 22 2.48 33.83 -23.56
C PRO A 22 2.81 34.80 -22.41
N PRO A 23 1.81 35.36 -21.71
CA PRO A 23 2.05 36.19 -20.54
C PRO A 23 2.85 35.38 -19.51
N PRO A 24 3.79 36.01 -18.77
CA PRO A 24 4.57 35.31 -17.76
C PRO A 24 3.61 34.68 -16.76
N ALA A 25 3.73 33.37 -16.56
CA ALA A 25 3.04 32.68 -15.49
C ALA A 25 3.31 33.43 -14.18
N ALA A 26 2.25 33.71 -13.41
CA ALA A 26 2.41 34.33 -12.10
C ALA A 26 3.44 33.52 -11.30
N ALA A 27 4.52 34.15 -10.85
CA ALA A 27 5.57 33.47 -10.11
C ALA A 27 5.09 33.17 -8.68
N ALA A 28 5.47 32.02 -8.13
CA ALA A 28 5.21 31.71 -6.73
C ALA A 28 5.82 32.78 -5.82
N ARG A 29 5.11 33.14 -4.76
CA ARG A 29 5.58 34.12 -3.79
C ARG A 29 6.38 33.42 -2.70
N TRP A 30 7.61 33.87 -2.50
CA TRP A 30 8.52 33.33 -1.49
C TRP A 30 8.73 34.35 -0.38
N THR A 31 8.51 33.93 0.87
CA THR A 31 8.67 34.80 2.06
C THR A 31 9.49 34.13 3.15
N TRP A 32 10.10 34.93 4.02
CA TRP A 32 10.82 34.49 5.23
C TRP A 32 10.34 35.23 6.47
N GLN A 33 10.47 34.60 7.64
CA GLN A 33 10.01 35.19 8.89
C GLN A 33 11.00 36.25 9.42
N SER A 34 10.64 37.53 9.32
CA SER A 34 11.48 38.66 9.75
C SER A 34 11.22 39.12 11.19
N GLY A 35 10.09 38.74 11.79
CA GLY A 35 9.73 38.94 13.20
C GLY A 35 8.71 37.88 13.67
N ALA A 36 8.29 37.91 14.94
CA ALA A 36 7.39 36.89 15.53
C ALA A 36 6.17 36.59 14.65
N ASP A 37 5.52 37.63 14.11
CA ASP A 37 4.35 37.51 13.21
C ASP A 37 4.53 38.20 11.85
N ARG A 38 5.77 38.53 11.47
CA ARG A 38 6.06 39.27 10.23
C ARG A 38 6.75 38.39 9.19
N TRP A 39 6.13 38.25 8.02
CA TRP A 39 6.70 37.60 6.85
C TRP A 39 7.14 38.65 5.83
N THR A 40 8.31 38.47 5.24
CA THR A 40 8.91 39.41 4.29
C THR A 40 9.26 38.70 3.00
N ASP A 41 8.94 39.32 1.88
CA ASP A 41 9.23 38.78 0.55
C ASP A 41 10.73 38.65 0.30
N TYR A 42 11.11 37.57 -0.37
CA TYR A 42 12.43 37.51 -1.00
C TYR A 42 12.46 38.47 -2.19
N PRO A 43 13.57 39.23 -2.37
CA PRO A 43 13.83 39.98 -3.60
C PRO A 43 13.62 39.12 -4.86
N PRO A 44 13.11 39.68 -5.97
CA PRO A 44 12.74 38.91 -7.16
C PRO A 44 13.83 37.95 -7.69
N PRO A 45 15.13 38.31 -7.73
CA PRO A 45 16.17 37.38 -8.17
C PRO A 45 16.32 36.16 -7.25
N GLN A 46 16.14 36.36 -5.93
CA GLN A 46 16.23 35.31 -4.92
C GLN A 46 14.97 34.45 -4.92
N ALA A 47 13.79 35.05 -5.02
CA ALA A 47 12.53 34.33 -5.17
C ALA A 47 12.51 33.47 -6.45
N ALA A 48 13.03 33.98 -7.56
CA ALA A 48 13.16 33.23 -8.80
C ALA A 48 14.18 32.07 -8.68
N ALA A 49 15.29 32.28 -7.96
CA ALA A 49 16.25 31.20 -7.69
C ALA A 49 15.65 30.11 -6.79
N LEU A 50 14.93 30.51 -5.74
CA LEU A 50 14.18 29.61 -4.86
C LEU A 50 13.12 28.82 -5.64
N GLU A 51 12.38 29.48 -6.52
CA GLU A 51 11.35 28.82 -7.33
C GLU A 51 11.94 27.83 -8.33
N ARG A 52 13.04 28.19 -9.00
CA ARG A 52 13.76 27.27 -9.89
C ARG A 52 14.29 26.06 -9.12
N ALA A 53 14.99 26.30 -8.03
CA ALA A 53 15.54 25.25 -7.17
C ALA A 53 14.45 24.35 -6.57
N TRP A 54 13.31 24.93 -6.18
CA TRP A 54 12.15 24.17 -5.71
C TRP A 54 11.56 23.28 -6.81
N THR A 55 11.40 23.82 -8.02
CA THR A 55 10.92 23.07 -9.19
C THR A 55 11.88 21.95 -9.58
N LEU A 56 13.19 22.21 -9.46
CA LEU A 56 14.26 21.25 -9.72
C LEU A 56 14.59 20.36 -8.51
N ALA A 57 13.84 20.49 -7.41
CA ALA A 57 14.01 19.77 -6.15
C ALA A 57 15.45 19.81 -5.56
N GLU A 58 16.14 20.93 -5.72
CA GLU A 58 17.45 21.17 -5.11
C GLU A 58 17.31 21.32 -3.58
N PRO A 59 18.22 20.73 -2.77
CA PRO A 59 18.08 20.74 -1.31
C PRO A 59 18.43 22.10 -0.69
N PHE A 60 19.34 22.86 -1.31
CA PHE A 60 19.82 24.13 -0.80
C PHE A 60 19.92 25.19 -1.88
N VAL A 61 19.55 26.41 -1.55
CA VAL A 61 19.70 27.59 -2.42
C VAL A 61 20.52 28.63 -1.69
N ARG A 62 21.68 29.00 -2.22
CA ARG A 62 22.41 30.17 -1.70
C ARG A 62 21.68 31.45 -2.11
N ILE A 63 21.33 32.25 -1.11
CA ILE A 63 20.59 33.50 -1.29
C ILE A 63 21.56 34.69 -1.35
N ASP A 64 22.66 34.61 -0.59
CA ASP A 64 23.81 35.52 -0.65
C ASP A 64 25.08 34.85 -0.10
N SER A 65 26.13 35.63 0.13
CA SER A 65 27.43 35.17 0.62
C SER A 65 27.41 34.62 2.06
N GLN A 66 26.35 34.88 2.83
CA GLN A 66 26.25 34.49 4.24
C GLN A 66 25.08 33.54 4.51
N ARG A 67 24.09 33.46 3.62
CA ARG A 67 22.81 32.79 3.87
C ARG A 67 22.43 31.84 2.76
N GLN A 68 21.87 30.70 3.16
CA GLN A 68 21.25 29.73 2.27
C GLN A 68 19.88 29.30 2.79
N VAL A 69 19.02 28.82 1.91
CA VAL A 69 17.72 28.22 2.26
C VAL A 69 17.82 26.72 2.09
N ASP A 70 17.52 26.00 3.16
CA ASP A 70 17.23 24.56 3.17
C ASP A 70 15.78 24.39 2.73
N LEU A 71 15.58 23.97 1.47
CA LEU A 71 14.25 23.81 0.87
C LEU A 71 13.53 22.57 1.40
N GLN A 72 14.24 21.61 2.00
CA GLN A 72 13.63 20.42 2.61
C GLN A 72 13.03 20.74 3.97
N ARG A 73 13.71 21.58 4.76
CA ARG A 73 13.24 22.03 6.07
C ARG A 73 12.44 23.33 6.02
N MET A 74 12.38 23.97 4.85
CA MET A 74 11.80 25.30 4.65
C MET A 74 12.35 26.32 5.64
N ARG A 75 13.69 26.39 5.75
CA ARG A 75 14.40 27.32 6.63
C ARG A 75 15.56 28.03 5.94
N GLN A 76 15.64 29.34 6.10
CA GLN A 76 16.84 30.11 5.81
C GLN A 76 17.80 29.98 6.98
N GLN A 77 19.05 29.64 6.72
CA GLN A 77 20.11 29.48 7.70
C GLN A 77 21.36 30.28 7.30
N ARG A 78 22.13 30.69 8.30
CA ARG A 78 23.46 31.25 8.09
C ARG A 78 24.46 30.14 7.76
N LEU A 79 25.40 30.41 6.87
CA LEU A 79 26.45 29.48 6.47
C LEU A 79 27.50 29.28 7.56
N ASP A 80 27.81 30.34 8.32
CA ASP A 80 28.77 30.34 9.41
C ASP A 80 28.19 29.82 10.74
N GLU A 81 26.88 29.93 10.92
CA GLU A 81 26.20 29.48 12.15
C GLU A 81 24.81 28.89 11.82
N PRO A 82 24.73 27.62 11.35
CA PRO A 82 23.48 27.01 10.86
C PRO A 82 22.35 26.93 11.90
N SER A 83 22.68 26.96 13.19
CA SER A 83 21.70 27.03 14.29
C SER A 83 20.87 28.32 14.24
N ARG A 84 21.41 29.42 13.69
CA ARG A 84 20.68 30.65 13.42
C ARG A 84 19.89 30.51 12.13
N SER A 85 18.66 30.02 12.27
CA SER A 85 17.76 29.81 11.14
C SER A 85 16.36 30.37 11.36
N ARG A 86 15.70 30.76 10.27
CA ARG A 86 14.36 31.34 10.25
C ARG A 86 13.46 30.58 9.25
N PRO A 87 12.18 30.36 9.54
CA PRO A 87 11.24 29.74 8.60
C PRO A 87 11.09 30.49 7.27
N VAL A 88 10.82 29.73 6.21
CA VAL A 88 10.56 30.18 4.84
C VAL A 88 9.22 29.59 4.38
N ARG A 89 8.47 30.32 3.56
CA ARG A 89 7.19 29.89 3.01
C ARG A 89 7.14 30.15 1.51
N ARG A 90 6.56 29.19 0.78
CA ARG A 90 6.21 29.32 -0.64
C ARG A 90 4.68 29.36 -0.75
N GLU A 91 4.16 30.37 -1.44
CA GLU A 91 2.75 30.47 -1.81
C GLU A 91 2.67 30.28 -3.33
N ALA A 92 1.97 29.24 -3.77
CA ALA A 92 1.77 28.99 -5.20
C ALA A 92 0.99 30.16 -5.84
N PRO A 93 1.26 30.49 -7.11
CA PRO A 93 0.52 31.51 -7.80
C PRO A 93 -0.98 31.16 -7.85
N ALA A 94 -1.82 32.17 -7.64
CA ALA A 94 -3.25 32.02 -7.83
C ALA A 94 -3.54 31.71 -9.32
N PRO A 95 -4.49 30.83 -9.65
CA PRO A 95 -4.90 30.63 -11.03
C PRO A 95 -5.44 31.95 -11.61
N PRO A 96 -5.25 32.22 -12.90
CA PRO A 96 -5.73 33.46 -13.53
C PRO A 96 -7.26 33.55 -13.40
N GLY A 97 -7.71 34.52 -12.60
CA GLY A 97 -9.12 34.83 -12.37
C GLY A 97 -9.52 36.09 -13.11
N ARG A 98 -10.58 35.97 -13.90
CA ARG A 98 -11.30 37.06 -14.59
C ARG A 98 -11.67 38.20 -13.65
N GLU A 99 -11.63 39.41 -14.18
CA GLU A 99 -12.08 40.65 -13.55
C GLU A 99 -13.49 40.53 -12.96
N ALA A 100 -13.67 41.26 -11.87
CA ALA A 100 -14.86 41.30 -11.05
C ALA A 100 -15.99 42.06 -11.75
N ASP A 101 -17.19 41.47 -11.76
CA ASP A 101 -18.43 42.24 -11.82
C ASP A 101 -19.58 41.47 -11.15
N GLY A 102 -20.35 42.20 -10.35
CA GLY A 102 -21.77 41.95 -10.12
C GLY A 102 -22.17 40.81 -9.17
N ALA A 103 -22.72 41.19 -8.02
CA ALA A 103 -23.29 40.31 -7.02
C ALA A 103 -24.47 39.44 -7.53
N SER A 104 -24.40 38.14 -7.29
CA SER A 104 -25.56 37.26 -7.05
C SER A 104 -25.11 35.89 -6.51
N PRO A 105 -25.87 35.25 -5.59
CA PRO A 105 -25.42 34.04 -4.92
C PRO A 105 -25.56 32.84 -5.87
N ARG A 106 -24.44 32.18 -6.19
CA ARG A 106 -24.41 30.92 -6.96
C ARG A 106 -23.53 29.88 -6.25
N PRO A 107 -23.81 28.57 -6.49
CA PRO A 107 -23.70 27.53 -5.48
C PRO A 107 -22.27 27.06 -5.24
N LYS A 108 -22.06 26.40 -4.10
CA LYS A 108 -20.79 25.80 -3.65
C LYS A 108 -20.11 25.02 -4.81
N ARG A 109 -18.99 25.53 -5.32
CA ARG A 109 -18.08 24.79 -6.22
C ARG A 109 -17.52 23.59 -5.48
N GLN A 110 -17.87 22.39 -5.92
CA GLN A 110 -17.13 21.17 -5.61
C GLN A 110 -15.70 21.32 -6.15
N ARG A 111 -14.70 21.11 -5.29
CA ARG A 111 -13.28 21.06 -5.69
C ARG A 111 -12.96 19.65 -6.21
N GLY A 112 -12.43 19.56 -7.43
CA GLY A 112 -11.48 18.52 -7.87
C GLY A 112 -11.94 17.07 -7.95
N GLY A 113 -13.22 16.80 -8.29
CA GLY A 113 -13.82 15.47 -8.19
C GLY A 113 -13.74 14.54 -9.42
N GLU A 114 -13.38 15.00 -10.62
CA GLU A 114 -13.63 14.17 -11.82
C GLU A 114 -12.47 13.26 -12.24
N GLU A 115 -11.20 13.65 -12.13
CA GLU A 115 -10.08 12.80 -12.59
C GLU A 115 -9.74 11.64 -11.63
N ALA A 116 -9.90 11.83 -10.31
CA ALA A 116 -9.67 10.77 -9.33
C ALA A 116 -10.81 9.72 -9.29
N SER A 117 -11.96 10.03 -9.88
CA SER A 117 -13.15 9.17 -9.91
C SER A 117 -13.03 7.99 -10.89
N ALA A 118 -12.06 7.99 -11.81
CA ALA A 118 -11.92 6.90 -12.77
C ALA A 118 -11.16 5.68 -12.23
N ARG A 119 -10.31 5.83 -11.19
CA ARG A 119 -9.43 4.74 -10.71
C ARG A 119 -10.05 3.99 -9.54
N ALA A 120 -9.95 2.66 -9.57
CA ALA A 120 -10.43 1.81 -8.49
C ALA A 120 -9.64 1.97 -7.19
N TRP A 121 -8.31 2.14 -7.27
CA TRP A 121 -7.43 2.42 -6.13
C TRP A 121 -6.23 3.28 -6.55
N ARG A 122 -5.40 3.68 -5.59
CA ARG A 122 -4.16 4.44 -5.83
C ARG A 122 -2.95 3.67 -5.33
N LEU A 123 -1.83 3.73 -6.05
CA LEU A 123 -0.57 3.20 -5.55
C LEU A 123 0.00 4.13 -4.45
N THR A 124 0.82 3.59 -3.54
CA THR A 124 1.51 4.41 -2.52
C THR A 124 2.68 5.17 -3.14
N ARG A 125 2.93 6.38 -2.64
CA ARG A 125 4.02 7.24 -3.11
C ARG A 125 5.39 6.70 -2.68
N LEU A 126 6.30 6.49 -3.64
CA LEU A 126 7.69 6.17 -3.36
C LEU A 126 8.48 7.41 -2.94
N HIS A 127 9.47 7.21 -2.07
CA HIS A 127 10.32 8.27 -1.53
C HIS A 127 11.07 9.01 -2.65
N PHE A 128 11.21 10.32 -2.50
CA PHE A 128 11.91 11.17 -3.47
C PHE A 128 13.40 10.83 -3.61
N ALA A 129 14.01 10.18 -2.60
CA ALA A 129 15.39 9.69 -2.68
C ALA A 129 15.60 8.75 -3.87
N TRP A 130 14.55 8.07 -4.32
CA TRP A 130 14.59 7.13 -5.44
C TRP A 130 14.46 7.79 -6.81
N ALA A 131 14.31 9.12 -6.90
CA ALA A 131 14.29 9.78 -8.20
C ALA A 131 15.62 9.52 -8.95
N GLY A 132 15.53 9.23 -10.25
CA GLY A 132 16.66 8.77 -11.07
C GLY A 132 16.90 7.25 -11.03
N VAL A 133 16.38 6.54 -10.03
CA VAL A 133 16.30 5.06 -10.02
C VAL A 133 14.92 4.61 -10.49
N VAL A 134 13.90 5.34 -10.06
CA VAL A 134 12.51 5.18 -10.46
C VAL A 134 12.10 6.41 -11.27
N PRO A 135 11.36 6.25 -12.38
CA PRO A 135 10.81 7.37 -13.15
C PRO A 135 9.89 8.25 -12.29
N SER A 136 9.85 9.56 -12.54
CA SER A 136 8.98 10.50 -11.82
C SER A 136 7.50 10.14 -11.92
N GLU A 137 7.11 9.60 -13.07
CA GLU A 137 5.76 9.19 -13.43
C GLU A 137 5.25 8.07 -12.51
N ALA A 138 6.14 7.29 -11.90
CA ALA A 138 5.79 6.25 -10.93
C ALA A 138 5.07 6.79 -9.68
N ASN A 139 5.19 8.11 -9.43
CA ASN A 139 4.51 8.82 -8.36
C ASN A 139 3.26 9.61 -8.80
N GLU A 140 2.88 9.58 -10.07
CA GLU A 140 1.65 10.22 -10.56
C GLU A 140 0.39 9.52 -10.04
N GLY A 141 -0.56 10.30 -9.51
CA GLY A 141 -1.80 9.77 -8.94
C GLY A 141 -1.61 8.85 -7.73
N THR A 142 -0.43 8.92 -7.08
CA THR A 142 -0.12 8.15 -5.85
C THR A 142 -0.56 8.87 -4.59
N VAL A 143 -0.64 8.14 -3.49
CA VAL A 143 -1.04 8.68 -2.18
C VAL A 143 -0.01 8.36 -1.10
N GLY A 144 0.21 9.30 -0.19
CA GLY A 144 1.05 9.12 1.02
C GLY A 144 0.21 8.97 2.29
N LEU A 145 0.80 8.41 3.34
CA LEU A 145 0.15 8.24 4.65
C LEU A 145 -0.29 9.59 5.25
N GLY A 146 0.55 10.61 5.15
CA GLY A 146 0.26 11.96 5.64
C GLY A 146 -0.94 12.64 4.96
N GLU A 147 -1.28 12.26 3.73
CA GLU A 147 -2.51 12.73 3.07
C GLU A 147 -3.75 12.04 3.63
N LEU A 148 -3.69 10.72 3.81
CA LEU A 148 -4.80 9.92 4.35
C LEU A 148 -5.14 10.29 5.80
N LEU A 149 -4.15 10.79 6.54
CA LEU A 149 -4.27 11.21 7.93
C LEU A 149 -3.98 12.71 8.08
N SER A 150 -4.32 13.50 7.06
CA SER A 150 -4.12 14.95 7.07
C SER A 150 -5.01 15.65 8.10
N ALA A 151 -4.72 16.92 8.44
CA ALA A 151 -5.55 17.70 9.35
C ALA A 151 -6.99 17.88 8.83
N ASP A 152 -7.17 17.93 7.52
CA ASP A 152 -8.48 18.03 6.88
C ASP A 152 -9.24 16.71 6.96
N GLU A 153 -8.56 15.58 6.76
CA GLU A 153 -9.15 14.26 6.99
C GLU A 153 -9.51 14.10 8.49
N LEU A 154 -8.62 14.40 9.42
CA LEU A 154 -8.91 14.18 10.84
C LEU A 154 -9.90 15.19 11.44
N ARG A 155 -10.30 16.22 10.69
CA ARG A 155 -11.20 17.28 11.18
C ARG A 155 -12.56 16.70 11.59
N GLY A 156 -12.91 16.88 12.86
CA GLY A 156 -14.19 16.42 13.42
C GLY A 156 -14.32 14.90 13.53
N ALA A 157 -13.24 14.15 13.35
CA ALA A 157 -13.23 12.72 13.63
C ALA A 157 -13.36 12.47 15.13
N ALA A 158 -14.26 11.56 15.49
CA ALA A 158 -14.42 11.07 16.85
C ALA A 158 -13.41 9.96 17.13
N GLU A 159 -13.15 9.11 16.14
CA GLU A 159 -12.29 7.94 16.26
C GLU A 159 -11.49 7.70 14.98
N VAL A 160 -10.27 7.19 15.14
CA VAL A 160 -9.43 6.69 14.05
C VAL A 160 -9.01 5.26 14.38
N HIS A 161 -9.30 4.31 13.49
CA HIS A 161 -8.86 2.93 13.62
C HIS A 161 -7.71 2.66 12.65
N LEU A 162 -6.58 2.20 13.17
CA LEU A 162 -5.41 1.76 12.42
C LEU A 162 -5.32 0.24 12.52
N HIS A 163 -5.64 -0.47 11.44
CA HIS A 163 -5.46 -1.91 11.34
C HIS A 163 -4.15 -2.21 10.62
N ASN A 164 -3.26 -2.99 11.23
CA ASN A 164 -2.01 -3.38 10.59
C ASN A 164 -1.38 -4.65 11.21
N PHE A 165 -0.40 -5.24 10.52
CA PHE A 165 0.47 -6.25 11.12
C PHE A 165 1.58 -5.60 11.95
N MET A 166 2.41 -4.75 11.31
CA MET A 166 3.50 -4.01 11.96
C MET A 166 3.17 -2.51 12.04
N VAL A 167 3.39 -1.91 13.21
CA VAL A 167 3.14 -0.49 13.44
C VAL A 167 4.31 0.15 14.18
N ASP A 168 5.04 1.02 13.47
CA ASP A 168 5.94 2.00 14.07
C ASP A 168 5.15 3.29 14.33
N LEU A 169 4.58 3.41 15.54
CA LEU A 169 3.68 4.52 15.84
C LEU A 169 4.42 5.87 15.91
N ASP A 170 5.71 5.89 16.27
CA ASP A 170 6.52 7.11 16.23
C ASP A 170 6.70 7.58 14.78
N TRP A 171 7.00 6.66 13.86
CA TRP A 171 7.07 6.98 12.43
C TRP A 171 5.71 7.40 11.84
N VAL A 172 4.61 6.73 12.19
CA VAL A 172 3.26 7.14 11.74
C VAL A 172 2.96 8.59 12.13
N VAL A 173 3.35 9.00 13.33
CA VAL A 173 3.17 10.38 13.82
C VAL A 173 4.13 11.35 13.12
N GLU A 174 5.33 10.92 12.76
CA GLU A 174 6.27 11.69 11.92
C GLU A 174 5.68 11.96 10.52
N GLU A 175 5.09 10.95 9.89
CA GLU A 175 4.47 11.06 8.55
C GLU A 175 3.12 11.76 8.55
N ALA A 176 2.35 11.62 9.62
CA ALA A 176 1.05 12.24 9.81
C ALA A 176 0.99 13.09 11.09
N PRO A 177 1.66 14.27 11.11
CA PRO A 177 1.70 15.13 12.29
C PRO A 177 0.34 15.64 12.77
N ALA A 178 -0.72 15.55 11.95
CA ALA A 178 -2.07 15.91 12.39
C ALA A 178 -2.58 15.02 13.55
N LEU A 179 -2.06 13.78 13.68
CA LEU A 179 -2.28 12.95 14.86
C LEU A 179 -1.74 13.59 16.15
N LEU A 180 -0.86 14.60 16.04
CA LEU A 180 -0.39 15.38 17.17
C LEU A 180 -1.48 16.23 17.84
N SER A 181 -2.45 16.67 17.03
CA SER A 181 -3.54 17.55 17.45
C SER A 181 -4.90 16.85 17.43
N PHE A 182 -4.93 15.57 17.07
CA PHE A 182 -6.16 14.77 17.07
C PHE A 182 -6.63 14.53 18.51
N GLY A 183 -7.86 14.95 18.81
CA GLY A 183 -8.45 14.87 20.16
C GLY A 183 -9.41 13.70 20.36
N GLY A 184 -9.62 12.86 19.35
CA GLY A 184 -10.51 11.69 19.41
C GLY A 184 -9.77 10.41 19.85
N ALA A 185 -10.47 9.28 19.84
CA ALA A 185 -9.88 7.99 20.20
C ALA A 185 -9.05 7.42 19.05
N LEU A 186 -7.80 7.01 19.33
CA LEU A 186 -6.94 6.33 18.36
C LEU A 186 -6.87 4.85 18.72
N ARG A 187 -7.51 3.98 17.93
CA ARG A 187 -7.50 2.52 18.15
C ARG A 187 -6.54 1.86 17.18
N VAL A 188 -5.57 1.12 17.68
CA VAL A 188 -4.52 0.47 16.89
C VAL A 188 -4.64 -1.05 17.02
N PHE A 189 -5.06 -1.70 15.96
CA PHE A 189 -5.13 -3.16 15.85
C PHE A 189 -3.83 -3.66 15.22
N HIS A 190 -3.07 -4.49 15.94
CA HIS A 190 -1.71 -4.89 15.55
C HIS A 190 -1.51 -6.41 15.61
N GLY A 191 -0.51 -6.93 14.87
CA GLY A 191 -0.31 -8.36 14.68
C GLY A 191 1.11 -8.90 14.89
N ASP A 192 2.10 -8.04 15.04
CA ASP A 192 3.51 -8.41 15.20
C ASP A 192 3.90 -8.83 16.65
N GLY A 193 2.91 -8.90 17.54
CA GLY A 193 3.08 -9.25 18.95
C GLY A 193 3.70 -8.14 19.82
N ARG A 194 3.98 -6.96 19.25
CA ARG A 194 4.53 -5.81 19.97
C ARG A 194 3.47 -4.72 20.04
N PRO A 195 2.93 -4.39 21.23
CA PRO A 195 2.01 -3.28 21.37
C PRO A 195 2.65 -1.99 20.83
N PRO A 196 2.05 -1.35 19.82
CA PRO A 196 2.59 -0.12 19.26
C PRO A 196 2.62 0.95 20.35
N HIS A 197 3.73 1.66 20.42
CA HIS A 197 3.91 2.72 21.40
C HIS A 197 4.57 3.92 20.75
N SER A 198 4.14 5.11 21.15
CA SER A 198 4.79 6.36 20.84
C SER A 198 4.66 7.31 22.03
N ALA A 199 5.78 7.93 22.43
CA ALA A 199 5.78 8.91 23.51
C ALA A 199 5.04 10.19 23.10
N ALA A 200 5.01 10.50 21.80
CA ALA A 200 4.39 11.71 21.29
C ALA A 200 2.86 11.71 21.50
N VAL A 201 2.20 10.58 21.30
CA VAL A 201 0.73 10.44 21.50
C VAL A 201 0.35 9.98 22.91
N ARG A 202 1.31 9.53 23.73
CA ARG A 202 1.05 9.04 25.10
C ARG A 202 0.61 10.23 25.98
N GLY A 203 -0.59 10.13 26.56
CA GLY A 203 -1.12 11.12 27.52
C GLY A 203 -1.90 12.29 26.91
N ARG A 204 -2.24 12.21 25.62
CA ARG A 204 -3.12 13.21 24.97
C ARG A 204 -4.58 13.09 25.41
N ARG A 205 -5.35 14.15 25.12
CA ARG A 205 -6.81 14.08 25.14
C ARG A 205 -7.26 13.10 24.05
N GLY A 206 -8.02 12.08 24.44
CA GLY A 206 -8.31 10.89 23.61
C GLY A 206 -7.35 9.74 23.93
N SER A 207 -7.89 8.57 24.29
CA SER A 207 -7.08 7.38 24.58
C SER A 207 -6.48 6.80 23.30
N THR A 208 -5.19 6.45 23.33
CA THR A 208 -4.62 5.50 22.35
C THR A 208 -4.81 4.10 22.92
N GLU A 209 -5.55 3.27 22.21
CA GLU A 209 -5.91 1.92 22.64
C GLU A 209 -5.35 0.90 21.64
N CYS A 210 -4.53 -0.02 22.13
CA CYS A 210 -3.97 -1.09 21.30
C CYS A 210 -4.79 -2.37 21.47
N PHE A 211 -5.06 -3.04 20.36
CA PHE A 211 -5.81 -4.29 20.29
C PHE A 211 -4.95 -5.33 19.57
N ALA A 212 -4.76 -6.49 20.18
CA ALA A 212 -4.05 -7.63 19.59
C ALA A 212 -5.07 -8.76 19.29
N PRO A 213 -5.53 -8.91 18.03
CA PRO A 213 -6.55 -9.90 17.69
C PRO A 213 -6.00 -11.32 17.86
N PRO A 214 -6.67 -12.18 18.63
CA PRO A 214 -6.14 -13.50 18.94
C PRO A 214 -6.29 -14.43 17.74
N HIS A 215 -5.28 -15.26 17.52
CA HIS A 215 -5.28 -16.28 16.49
C HIS A 215 -4.60 -17.53 17.02
N GLU A 216 -4.77 -18.63 16.29
CA GLU A 216 -4.04 -19.85 16.58
C GLU A 216 -2.57 -19.79 16.16
N GLN A 217 -1.83 -20.87 16.44
CA GLN A 217 -0.48 -21.06 15.95
C GLN A 217 -0.41 -20.96 14.42
N TRP A 218 0.59 -20.22 13.93
CA TRP A 218 0.79 -19.91 12.50
C TRP A 218 -0.30 -19.02 11.86
N GLY A 219 -1.30 -18.59 12.63
CA GLY A 219 -2.16 -17.47 12.27
C GLY A 219 -1.43 -16.13 12.44
N THR A 220 -1.95 -15.08 11.80
CA THR A 220 -1.45 -13.71 11.96
C THR A 220 -2.60 -12.72 11.86
N TYR A 221 -2.46 -11.56 12.51
CA TYR A 221 -3.30 -10.41 12.22
C TYR A 221 -2.64 -9.57 11.12
N HIS A 222 -3.15 -9.68 9.89
CA HIS A 222 -2.47 -9.15 8.70
C HIS A 222 -3.30 -8.12 7.90
N SER A 223 -4.51 -7.82 8.38
CA SER A 223 -5.39 -6.77 7.86
C SER A 223 -4.73 -5.39 7.92
N LYS A 224 -4.92 -4.58 6.88
CA LYS A 224 -4.30 -3.27 6.72
C LYS A 224 -5.35 -2.25 6.27
N ALA A 225 -5.75 -1.38 7.18
CA ALA A 225 -6.79 -0.41 6.90
C ALA A 225 -6.71 0.80 7.83
N ILE A 226 -7.29 1.92 7.39
CA ILE A 226 -7.52 3.11 8.18
C ILE A 226 -9.02 3.42 8.12
N LEU A 227 -9.67 3.56 9.26
CA LEU A 227 -11.05 4.05 9.34
C LEU A 227 -11.05 5.37 10.09
N ILE A 228 -11.70 6.39 9.52
CA ILE A 228 -11.87 7.71 10.12
C ILE A 228 -13.36 7.92 10.34
N ILE A 229 -13.78 7.88 11.60
CA ILE A 229 -15.18 7.85 12.00
C ILE A 229 -15.56 9.25 12.45
N ARG A 230 -16.40 9.95 11.67
CA ARG A 230 -16.91 11.29 11.98
C ARG A 230 -18.42 11.24 12.18
N PRO A 231 -18.99 12.13 12.99
CA PRO A 231 -20.44 12.19 13.17
C PRO A 231 -21.23 12.28 11.87
N ALA A 232 -20.69 12.91 10.82
CA ALA A 232 -21.36 13.12 9.53
C ALA A 232 -20.93 12.14 8.42
N CYS A 233 -19.78 11.47 8.54
CA CYS A 233 -19.28 10.56 7.50
C CYS A 233 -18.24 9.57 8.04
N LEU A 234 -18.17 8.40 7.41
CA LEU A 234 -17.14 7.40 7.61
C LEU A 234 -16.21 7.42 6.40
N THR A 235 -14.91 7.59 6.60
CA THR A 235 -13.90 7.32 5.56
C THR A 235 -13.23 5.98 5.83
N VAL A 236 -13.12 5.14 4.80
CA VAL A 236 -12.45 3.84 4.86
C VAL A 236 -11.32 3.81 3.84
N HIS A 237 -10.13 3.42 4.28
CA HIS A 237 -8.99 3.12 3.44
C HIS A 237 -8.56 1.66 3.66
N VAL A 238 -8.57 0.84 2.61
CA VAL A 238 -8.04 -0.53 2.65
C VAL A 238 -6.69 -0.52 1.92
N ALA A 239 -5.64 -0.96 2.60
CA ALA A 239 -4.25 -0.79 2.16
C ALA A 239 -3.48 -2.12 2.16
N THR A 240 -2.26 -2.11 1.62
CA THR A 240 -1.35 -3.27 1.64
C THR A 240 -0.03 -3.03 2.39
N ALA A 241 0.29 -1.78 2.71
CA ALA A 241 1.51 -1.38 3.40
C ALA A 241 1.41 -1.59 4.91
N ASN A 242 2.47 -2.11 5.53
CA ASN A 242 2.64 -1.98 6.98
C ASN A 242 2.83 -0.51 7.37
N PHE A 243 2.51 -0.13 8.60
CA PHE A 243 2.76 1.22 9.11
C PHE A 243 4.22 1.38 9.55
N ILE A 244 5.14 1.21 8.61
CA ILE A 244 6.58 1.39 8.76
C ILE A 244 7.14 2.11 7.52
N PHE A 245 8.28 2.78 7.67
CA PHE A 245 8.93 3.58 6.62
C PHE A 245 9.03 2.82 5.28
N SER A 246 9.68 1.65 5.28
CA SER A 246 10.01 0.91 4.06
C SER A 246 8.79 0.59 3.20
N ASP A 247 7.68 0.19 3.81
CA ASP A 247 6.48 -0.22 3.07
C ASP A 247 5.79 0.96 2.37
N TRP A 248 5.81 2.14 2.98
CA TRP A 248 5.20 3.32 2.35
C TRP A 248 6.14 3.96 1.33
N HIS A 249 7.45 3.91 1.57
CA HIS A 249 8.43 4.74 0.86
C HIS A 249 9.29 3.98 -0.16
N ASN A 250 9.50 2.68 -0.01
CA ASN A 250 10.48 1.92 -0.80
C ASN A 250 9.85 0.79 -1.62
N LYS A 251 8.59 0.45 -1.34
CA LYS A 251 7.92 -0.72 -1.92
C LYS A 251 6.67 -0.32 -2.68
N THR A 252 6.26 -1.21 -3.59
CA THR A 252 4.99 -1.06 -4.27
C THR A 252 3.85 -1.58 -3.40
N ASN A 253 3.00 -0.65 -2.95
CA ASN A 253 1.76 -0.88 -2.22
C ASN A 253 0.61 -0.09 -2.85
N ALA A 254 -0.62 -0.33 -2.41
CA ALA A 254 -1.78 0.42 -2.85
C ALA A 254 -2.78 0.68 -1.70
N VAL A 255 -3.68 1.63 -1.95
CA VAL A 255 -4.76 2.05 -1.07
C VAL A 255 -6.03 2.25 -1.88
N TRP A 256 -7.06 1.48 -1.55
CA TRP A 256 -8.45 1.76 -1.94
C TRP A 256 -9.07 2.71 -0.92
N SER A 257 -9.92 3.65 -1.35
CA SER A 257 -10.55 4.64 -0.47
C SER A 257 -12.02 4.84 -0.82
N ALA A 258 -12.87 4.95 0.19
CA ALA A 258 -14.27 5.34 0.04
C ALA A 258 -14.73 6.18 1.24
N ALA A 259 -15.73 7.03 1.00
CA ALA A 259 -16.40 7.79 2.04
C ALA A 259 -17.91 7.52 2.00
N PHE A 260 -18.50 7.33 3.17
CA PHE A 260 -19.89 6.94 3.36
C PHE A 260 -20.58 8.01 4.21
N PRO A 261 -21.60 8.72 3.68
CA PRO A 261 -22.31 9.73 4.45
C PRO A 261 -23.14 9.07 5.56
N ARG A 262 -23.44 9.83 6.61
CA ARG A 262 -24.37 9.37 7.64
C ARG A 262 -25.80 9.27 7.10
N LEU A 263 -26.52 8.26 7.55
CA LEU A 263 -27.97 8.12 7.37
C LEU A 263 -28.73 9.02 8.34
N ASP A 264 -29.80 9.65 7.87
CA ASP A 264 -30.72 10.43 8.71
C ASP A 264 -31.45 9.53 9.72
N SER A 265 -31.79 8.30 9.31
CA SER A 265 -32.43 7.27 10.14
C SER A 265 -31.66 5.96 10.05
N PRO A 266 -30.60 5.78 10.85
CA PRO A 266 -29.82 4.55 10.86
C PRO A 266 -30.66 3.31 11.20
N PRO A 267 -30.56 2.22 10.42
CA PRO A 267 -31.12 0.93 10.82
C PRO A 267 -30.33 0.33 11.98
N ALA A 268 -30.86 -0.74 12.59
CA ALA A 268 -30.15 -1.49 13.64
C ALA A 268 -28.90 -2.22 13.12
N ARG A 269 -28.90 -2.59 11.83
CA ARG A 269 -27.80 -3.27 11.14
C ARG A 269 -27.70 -2.73 9.71
N PRO A 270 -26.48 -2.61 9.13
CA PRO A 270 -26.35 -2.33 7.70
C PRO A 270 -27.15 -3.29 6.82
N ALA A 271 -27.51 -2.84 5.62
CA ALA A 271 -28.25 -3.67 4.67
C ALA A 271 -27.53 -4.99 4.40
N PRO A 272 -28.25 -6.12 4.28
CA PRO A 272 -27.65 -7.39 3.91
C PRO A 272 -26.87 -7.28 2.62
N GLU A 273 -25.78 -8.01 2.55
CA GLU A 273 -24.87 -8.09 1.41
C GLU A 273 -24.29 -6.74 0.98
N SER A 274 -24.27 -5.75 1.88
CA SER A 274 -23.61 -4.47 1.65
C SER A 274 -22.16 -4.47 2.15
N PHE A 275 -21.39 -3.44 1.75
CA PHE A 275 -20.08 -3.18 2.33
C PHE A 275 -20.16 -3.00 3.86
N GLY A 276 -21.22 -2.34 4.35
CA GLY A 276 -21.43 -2.13 5.79
C GLY A 276 -21.66 -3.43 6.55
N GLU A 277 -22.40 -4.39 5.99
CA GLU A 277 -22.58 -5.70 6.63
C GLU A 277 -21.25 -6.44 6.68
N ASP A 278 -20.50 -6.46 5.59
CA ASP A 278 -19.18 -7.11 5.54
C ASP A 278 -18.23 -6.52 6.59
N LEU A 279 -18.26 -5.20 6.78
CA LEU A 279 -17.46 -4.49 7.79
C LEU A 279 -17.91 -4.83 9.22
N LEU A 280 -19.23 -4.85 9.46
CA LEU A 280 -19.78 -5.22 10.77
C LEU A 280 -19.43 -6.67 11.13
N GLU A 281 -19.58 -7.61 10.20
CA GLU A 281 -19.26 -9.03 10.42
C GLU A 281 -17.78 -9.22 10.79
N TYR A 282 -16.88 -8.46 10.17
CA TYR A 282 -15.46 -8.47 10.51
C TYR A 282 -15.20 -7.99 11.95
N TYR A 283 -15.77 -6.85 12.34
CA TYR A 283 -15.62 -6.32 13.70
C TYR A 283 -16.30 -7.19 14.76
N GLU A 284 -17.49 -7.74 14.49
CA GLU A 284 -18.17 -8.68 15.38
C GLU A 284 -17.32 -9.92 15.63
N ALA A 285 -16.70 -10.45 14.57
CA ALA A 285 -15.83 -11.61 14.69
C ALA A 285 -14.56 -11.31 15.50
N MET A 286 -13.89 -10.17 15.26
CA MET A 286 -12.75 -9.73 16.06
C MET A 286 -13.14 -9.51 17.54
N ARG A 287 -14.23 -8.77 17.79
CA ARG A 287 -14.73 -8.48 19.15
C ARG A 287 -14.99 -9.76 19.92
N ARG A 288 -15.68 -10.72 19.30
CA ARG A 288 -16.01 -12.02 19.91
C ARG A 288 -14.75 -12.80 20.24
N LEU A 289 -13.82 -12.95 19.29
CA LEU A 289 -12.57 -13.69 19.50
C LEU A 289 -11.67 -13.01 20.53
N GLY A 290 -11.60 -11.68 20.52
CA GLY A 290 -10.82 -10.90 21.49
C GLY A 290 -11.37 -10.95 22.92
N ALA A 291 -12.70 -10.87 23.07
CA ALA A 291 -13.34 -10.94 24.38
C ALA A 291 -13.30 -12.36 24.98
N ALA A 292 -13.41 -13.39 24.13
CA ALA A 292 -13.45 -14.78 24.55
C ALA A 292 -12.63 -15.68 23.58
N PRO A 293 -11.29 -15.60 23.62
CA PRO A 293 -10.45 -16.41 22.75
C PRO A 293 -10.59 -17.91 23.08
N PRO A 294 -10.58 -18.80 22.08
CA PRO A 294 -10.58 -20.24 22.30
C PRO A 294 -9.46 -20.68 23.25
N ALA A 295 -9.79 -21.50 24.25
CA ALA A 295 -8.83 -21.95 25.26
C ALA A 295 -7.60 -22.67 24.67
N ALA A 296 -7.78 -23.35 23.53
CA ALA A 296 -6.69 -24.01 22.81
C ALA A 296 -5.61 -23.03 22.30
N TRP A 297 -5.97 -21.77 22.03
CA TRP A 297 -5.03 -20.75 21.55
C TRP A 297 -4.25 -20.09 22.69
N LEU A 298 -4.81 -20.10 23.90
CA LEU A 298 -4.15 -19.57 25.10
C LEU A 298 -3.03 -20.50 25.60
N ARG A 299 -3.22 -21.83 25.49
CA ARG A 299 -2.22 -22.83 25.94
C ARG A 299 -0.95 -22.84 25.10
N SER A 300 -0.99 -22.33 23.87
CA SER A 300 0.22 -22.15 23.05
C SER A 300 0.98 -20.86 23.37
N SER A 301 0.40 -19.94 24.16
CA SER A 301 1.03 -18.65 24.50
C SER A 301 2.04 -18.77 25.64
N ASP A 302 1.79 -19.67 26.61
CA ASP A 302 2.66 -19.87 27.78
C ASP A 302 4.03 -20.48 27.44
N GLY A 303 4.20 -21.00 26.21
CA GLY A 303 5.47 -21.48 25.67
C GLY A 303 5.99 -20.68 24.46
N ALA A 304 5.27 -19.66 23.97
CA ALA A 304 5.59 -18.94 22.73
C ALA A 304 6.01 -17.47 22.95
N GLN A 305 6.48 -17.11 24.14
CA GLN A 305 7.55 -16.10 24.25
C GLN A 305 8.93 -16.67 23.84
N ALA A 306 9.00 -17.93 23.39
CA ALA A 306 10.18 -18.52 22.80
C ALA A 306 10.38 -18.07 21.34
N SER A 307 11.15 -17.01 21.19
CA SER A 307 12.13 -16.84 20.12
C SER A 307 11.58 -16.73 18.67
N ILE A 308 11.37 -15.49 18.23
CA ILE A 308 12.15 -15.04 17.08
C ILE A 308 13.55 -14.81 17.66
N SER A 309 14.38 -15.85 17.68
CA SER A 309 15.78 -15.69 18.02
C SER A 309 16.39 -14.73 17.00
N PRO A 310 17.01 -13.62 17.41
CA PRO A 310 18.04 -13.03 16.57
C PRO A 310 19.09 -14.12 16.31
N PRO A 311 19.77 -14.14 15.14
CA PRO A 311 20.85 -15.07 14.89
C PRO A 311 21.85 -15.05 16.08
N ARG A 312 22.43 -16.23 16.38
CA ARG A 312 23.31 -16.49 17.54
C ARG A 312 24.53 -15.56 17.69
N SER A 313 24.72 -14.57 16.82
CA SER A 313 25.79 -13.57 16.86
C SER A 313 25.58 -12.42 17.86
N GLU A 314 24.37 -12.20 18.41
CA GLU A 314 24.13 -11.08 19.34
C GLU A 314 24.50 -11.33 20.81
N ARG A 315 24.90 -12.55 21.20
CA ARG A 315 25.27 -12.85 22.60
C ARG A 315 26.66 -12.34 23.03
N ARG A 316 27.45 -11.77 22.11
CA ARG A 316 28.77 -11.22 22.44
C ARG A 316 28.93 -9.83 21.85
N ARG A 317 28.43 -8.82 22.58
CA ARG A 317 28.94 -7.44 22.72
C ARG A 317 27.79 -6.51 23.11
N ARG A 318 27.45 -6.51 24.40
CA ARG A 318 26.78 -5.36 25.03
C ARG A 318 27.47 -5.09 26.37
N VAL A 319 28.47 -4.23 26.32
CA VAL A 319 29.00 -3.54 27.50
C VAL A 319 28.73 -2.05 27.26
N GLY A 320 27.95 -1.42 28.15
CA GLY A 320 27.86 0.03 28.26
C GLY A 320 26.67 0.72 27.57
N VAL A 321 25.43 0.52 28.04
CA VAL A 321 24.35 1.52 27.90
C VAL A 321 23.58 1.58 29.23
N PRO A 322 23.31 2.77 29.83
CA PRO A 322 22.66 2.87 31.14
C PRO A 322 21.18 2.45 31.11
N PRO A 323 20.60 1.96 32.22
CA PRO A 323 19.30 1.26 32.23
C PRO A 323 18.04 2.14 32.17
N ALA A 324 18.15 3.46 31.96
CA ALA A 324 17.05 4.39 32.27
C ALA A 324 16.07 4.69 31.10
N LEU A 325 16.14 3.97 29.97
CA LEU A 325 15.32 4.28 28.77
C LEU A 325 14.53 3.09 28.20
N MET A 326 14.33 2.02 28.99
CA MET A 326 13.72 0.76 28.53
C MET A 326 12.59 0.23 29.43
N ALA A 327 11.88 1.09 30.16
CA ALA A 327 10.65 0.67 30.81
C ALA A 327 9.48 0.76 29.80
N ALA A 328 9.28 -0.31 29.02
CA ALA A 328 7.98 -0.54 28.42
C ALA A 328 6.95 -0.67 29.56
N PRO A 329 5.77 -0.03 29.48
CA PRO A 329 4.74 -0.22 30.49
C PRO A 329 4.39 -1.72 30.56
N PRO A 330 4.00 -2.22 31.74
CA PRO A 330 3.56 -3.60 31.87
C PRO A 330 2.42 -3.87 30.87
N LEU A 331 2.50 -4.98 30.14
CA LEU A 331 1.39 -5.49 29.34
C LEU A 331 0.15 -5.52 30.23
N ALA A 332 -0.96 -4.95 29.74
CA ALA A 332 -2.23 -4.99 30.46
C ALA A 332 -2.57 -6.44 30.84
N ALA A 333 -3.15 -6.64 32.04
CA ALA A 333 -3.48 -7.99 32.49
C ALA A 333 -4.43 -8.65 31.47
N PRO A 334 -4.34 -9.97 31.22
CA PRO A 334 -5.19 -10.64 30.23
C PRO A 334 -6.70 -10.40 30.41
N GLN A 335 -7.15 -10.12 31.63
CA GLN A 335 -8.55 -9.77 31.93
C GLN A 335 -8.92 -8.36 31.44
N ASP A 336 -8.00 -7.40 31.54
CA ASP A 336 -8.20 -6.02 31.07
C ASP A 336 -8.30 -5.97 29.55
N CYS A 337 -7.47 -6.75 28.85
CA CYS A 337 -7.54 -6.91 27.39
C CYS A 337 -8.91 -7.46 26.93
N ARG A 338 -9.46 -8.45 27.63
CA ARG A 338 -10.78 -9.03 27.28
C ARG A 338 -11.92 -8.03 27.51
N ARG A 339 -11.86 -7.25 28.58
CA ARG A 339 -12.84 -6.19 28.87
C ARG A 339 -12.77 -5.09 27.81
N GLN A 340 -11.57 -4.68 27.41
CA GLN A 340 -11.35 -3.72 26.33
C GLN A 340 -11.98 -4.20 25.02
N TRP A 341 -11.79 -5.47 24.66
CA TRP A 341 -12.47 -6.07 23.51
C TRP A 341 -13.99 -6.07 23.66
N ALA A 342 -14.52 -6.51 24.80
CA ALA A 342 -15.96 -6.55 25.05
C ALA A 342 -16.61 -5.16 24.99
N ALA A 343 -15.88 -4.11 25.35
CA ALA A 343 -16.32 -2.72 25.32
C ALA A 343 -16.22 -2.05 23.94
N LEU A 344 -15.70 -2.73 22.91
CA LEU A 344 -15.58 -2.15 21.57
C LEU A 344 -16.98 -1.89 20.97
N ASP A 345 -17.33 -0.61 20.85
CA ASP A 345 -18.56 -0.15 20.21
C ASP A 345 -18.53 -0.42 18.71
N LEU A 346 -19.61 -1.04 18.22
CA LEU A 346 -19.82 -1.37 16.80
C LEU A 346 -21.10 -0.72 16.24
N GLU A 347 -21.90 -0.03 17.07
CA GLU A 347 -23.15 0.59 16.62
C GLU A 347 -22.92 1.66 15.56
N TRP A 348 -21.74 2.29 15.57
CA TRP A 348 -21.37 3.28 14.57
C TRP A 348 -21.41 2.73 13.15
N VAL A 349 -21.20 1.43 12.92
CA VAL A 349 -21.17 0.84 11.57
C VAL A 349 -22.53 1.00 10.90
N ALA A 350 -23.63 0.84 11.62
CA ALA A 350 -24.97 0.96 11.06
C ALA A 350 -25.39 2.41 10.72
N ARG A 351 -24.59 3.41 11.13
CA ARG A 351 -24.94 4.84 10.99
C ARG A 351 -24.70 5.40 9.59
N TYR A 352 -24.05 4.67 8.69
CA TYR A 352 -23.60 5.19 7.40
C TYR A 352 -24.30 4.52 6.21
N ASP A 353 -24.46 5.27 5.13
CA ASP A 353 -24.96 4.79 3.86
C ASP A 353 -23.83 4.23 3.01
N TYR A 354 -23.90 2.92 2.72
CA TYR A 354 -22.92 2.19 1.92
C TYR A 354 -23.36 1.98 0.47
N SER A 355 -24.50 2.55 0.04
CA SER A 355 -25.08 2.35 -1.29
C SER A 355 -24.15 2.76 -2.43
N ALA A 356 -23.29 3.75 -2.20
CA ALA A 356 -22.31 4.25 -3.17
C ALA A 356 -20.99 3.44 -3.20
N ALA A 357 -20.88 2.33 -2.47
CA ALA A 357 -19.67 1.50 -2.47
C ALA A 357 -19.40 0.95 -3.88
N ARG A 358 -18.19 1.19 -4.40
CA ARG A 358 -17.73 0.71 -5.73
C ARG A 358 -16.93 -0.59 -5.68
N ALA A 359 -16.89 -1.23 -4.52
CA ALA A 359 -16.22 -2.51 -4.29
C ALA A 359 -16.88 -3.25 -3.12
N ARG A 360 -16.72 -4.57 -3.07
CA ARG A 360 -17.10 -5.41 -1.91
C ARG A 360 -15.94 -5.61 -0.98
N LEU A 361 -16.19 -5.56 0.32
CA LEU A 361 -15.18 -5.93 1.30
C LEU A 361 -15.05 -7.46 1.34
N VAL A 362 -13.82 -7.94 1.23
CA VAL A 362 -13.46 -9.35 1.34
C VAL A 362 -12.52 -9.49 2.54
N THR A 363 -12.96 -10.20 3.56
CA THR A 363 -12.17 -10.41 4.77
C THR A 363 -11.92 -11.90 5.03
N SER A 364 -10.82 -12.17 5.72
CA SER A 364 -10.58 -13.44 6.37
C SER A 364 -10.56 -13.21 7.86
N VAL A 365 -11.17 -14.11 8.62
CA VAL A 365 -11.14 -14.11 10.08
C VAL A 365 -11.09 -15.58 10.53
N PRO A 366 -10.33 -15.95 11.57
CA PRO A 366 -10.43 -17.27 12.15
C PRO A 366 -11.87 -17.63 12.54
N GLY A 367 -12.33 -18.81 12.15
CA GLY A 367 -13.71 -19.21 12.40
C GLY A 367 -14.03 -19.56 13.85
N HIS A 368 -15.28 -19.30 14.23
CA HIS A 368 -15.83 -19.72 15.51
C HIS A 368 -17.30 -20.06 15.30
N SER A 369 -17.56 -21.30 14.89
CA SER A 369 -18.92 -21.82 14.69
C SER A 369 -19.28 -22.77 15.85
N PRO A 370 -20.49 -22.69 16.42
CA PRO A 370 -20.93 -23.63 17.46
C PRO A 370 -20.78 -25.08 17.02
N GLY A 371 -20.28 -25.94 17.90
CA GLY A 371 -20.07 -27.38 17.60
C GLY A 371 -18.93 -27.68 16.62
N VAL A 372 -18.13 -26.69 16.23
CA VAL A 372 -16.99 -26.86 15.32
C VAL A 372 -15.70 -26.44 16.00
N ALA A 373 -14.59 -27.11 15.68
CA ALA A 373 -13.27 -26.74 16.19
C ALA A 373 -12.91 -25.28 15.86
N ALA A 374 -12.18 -24.63 16.76
CA ALA A 374 -11.74 -23.25 16.59
C ALA A 374 -10.96 -23.06 15.26
N GLY A 375 -11.10 -21.86 14.68
CA GLY A 375 -10.54 -21.50 13.38
C GLY A 375 -11.44 -21.84 12.19
N ARG A 376 -12.55 -22.58 12.38
CA ARG A 376 -13.39 -23.06 11.28
C ARG A 376 -14.76 -22.38 11.20
N HIS A 377 -15.15 -22.07 9.97
CA HIS A 377 -16.48 -21.63 9.59
C HIS A 377 -17.27 -22.84 9.06
N ALA A 378 -18.54 -22.95 9.43
CA ALA A 378 -19.44 -24.00 8.95
C ALA A 378 -20.86 -23.47 8.77
N GLY A 379 -21.71 -24.26 8.09
CA GLY A 379 -23.10 -23.88 7.82
C GLY A 379 -23.19 -22.52 7.12
N ALA A 380 -24.07 -21.64 7.62
CA ALA A 380 -24.30 -20.30 7.05
C ALA A 380 -23.07 -19.37 7.09
N GLN A 381 -22.01 -19.71 7.84
CA GLN A 381 -20.78 -18.91 7.93
C GLN A 381 -19.77 -19.26 6.82
N LEU A 382 -19.95 -20.39 6.12
CA LEU A 382 -18.96 -20.92 5.18
C LEU A 382 -18.60 -19.94 4.06
N GLY A 383 -19.58 -19.19 3.55
CA GLY A 383 -19.42 -18.22 2.45
C GLY A 383 -19.17 -16.77 2.89
N ARG A 384 -18.86 -16.52 4.17
CA ARG A 384 -18.71 -15.15 4.71
C ARG A 384 -17.26 -14.63 4.66
N PHE A 385 -16.28 -15.53 4.72
CA PHE A 385 -14.87 -15.18 4.81
C PHE A 385 -14.01 -15.93 3.80
N GLY A 386 -12.77 -15.46 3.60
CA GLY A 386 -11.76 -16.14 2.81
C GLY A 386 -12.16 -16.35 1.35
N HIS A 387 -11.63 -17.41 0.74
CA HIS A 387 -11.85 -17.66 -0.69
C HIS A 387 -13.32 -17.99 -1.01
N MET A 388 -14.07 -18.53 -0.06
CA MET A 388 -15.50 -18.84 -0.24
C MET A 388 -16.38 -17.59 -0.30
N LYS A 389 -15.97 -16.49 0.35
CA LYS A 389 -16.61 -15.18 0.13
C LYS A 389 -16.44 -14.72 -1.30
N VAL A 390 -15.22 -14.80 -1.84
CA VAL A 390 -14.93 -14.43 -3.23
C VAL A 390 -15.70 -15.32 -4.19
N ARG A 391 -15.74 -16.63 -3.96
CA ARG A 391 -16.53 -17.58 -4.76
C ARG A 391 -17.98 -17.13 -4.91
N ARG A 392 -18.67 -16.88 -3.78
CA ARG A 392 -20.08 -16.45 -3.78
C ARG A 392 -20.28 -15.13 -4.52
N LEU A 393 -19.36 -14.17 -4.35
CA LEU A 393 -19.46 -12.87 -5.02
C LEU A 393 -19.28 -13.01 -6.54
N LEU A 394 -18.29 -13.78 -6.98
CA LEU A 394 -18.01 -13.99 -8.40
C LEU A 394 -19.05 -14.89 -9.09
N GLU A 395 -19.60 -15.87 -8.39
CA GLU A 395 -20.72 -16.68 -8.87
C GLU A 395 -21.95 -15.82 -9.20
N ARG A 396 -22.20 -14.78 -8.39
CA ARG A 396 -23.30 -13.84 -8.60
C ARG A 396 -23.01 -12.79 -9.65
N GLU A 397 -21.76 -12.32 -9.75
CA GLU A 397 -21.35 -11.42 -10.82
C GLU A 397 -21.50 -12.10 -12.19
N GLY A 398 -21.24 -13.41 -12.23
CA GLY A 398 -21.13 -14.16 -13.47
C GLY A 398 -19.84 -13.87 -14.21
N LEU A 399 -19.51 -14.72 -15.18
CA LEU A 399 -18.39 -14.50 -16.10
C LEU A 399 -18.96 -14.30 -17.49
N SER A 400 -18.71 -13.13 -18.08
CA SER A 400 -19.07 -12.86 -19.47
C SER A 400 -18.26 -13.76 -20.42
N ASP A 401 -18.85 -14.15 -21.54
CA ASP A 401 -18.22 -14.95 -22.59
C ASP A 401 -16.92 -14.31 -23.14
N ALA A 402 -16.81 -12.98 -23.09
CA ALA A 402 -15.59 -12.26 -23.44
C ALA A 402 -14.37 -12.67 -22.58
N PHE A 403 -14.62 -13.25 -21.40
CA PHE A 403 -13.60 -13.73 -20.48
C PHE A 403 -13.48 -15.26 -20.45
N ALA A 404 -14.11 -16.01 -21.36
CA ALA A 404 -14.05 -17.48 -21.37
C ALA A 404 -12.60 -17.99 -21.38
N ASP A 405 -11.77 -17.48 -22.30
CA ASP A 405 -10.36 -17.85 -22.49
C ASP A 405 -9.37 -16.94 -21.73
N SER A 406 -9.89 -16.06 -20.88
CA SER A 406 -9.08 -15.07 -20.15
C SER A 406 -8.21 -15.73 -19.06
N SER A 407 -7.11 -15.08 -18.69
CA SER A 407 -6.15 -15.58 -17.70
C SER A 407 -6.48 -15.11 -16.28
N LEU A 408 -6.07 -15.89 -15.28
CA LEU A 408 -6.12 -15.56 -13.85
C LEU A 408 -4.70 -15.19 -13.37
N VAL A 409 -4.53 -13.96 -12.89
CA VAL A 409 -3.27 -13.52 -12.25
C VAL A 409 -3.35 -13.63 -10.73
N LEU A 410 -2.29 -14.17 -10.13
CA LEU A 410 -2.07 -14.27 -8.70
C LEU A 410 -0.78 -13.51 -8.36
N GLN A 411 -0.87 -12.28 -7.91
CA GLN A 411 0.29 -11.50 -7.46
C GLN A 411 0.30 -11.42 -5.93
N PHE A 412 1.41 -11.79 -5.32
CA PHE A 412 1.58 -11.82 -3.87
C PHE A 412 3.02 -11.46 -3.48
N SER A 413 3.24 -11.16 -2.20
CA SER A 413 4.58 -10.82 -1.68
C SER A 413 5.15 -11.89 -0.75
N SER A 414 4.35 -12.83 -0.27
CA SER A 414 4.81 -13.96 0.54
C SER A 414 4.20 -15.26 0.07
N LEU A 415 4.96 -16.34 0.19
CA LEU A 415 4.54 -17.69 -0.12
C LEU A 415 4.76 -18.61 1.09
N SER A 416 3.65 -18.99 1.70
CA SER A 416 3.61 -20.01 2.75
C SER A 416 3.09 -21.34 2.15
N SER A 417 2.58 -22.26 2.98
CA SER A 417 2.05 -23.53 2.47
C SER A 417 0.85 -23.32 1.54
N VAL A 418 1.00 -23.77 0.29
CA VAL A 418 -0.08 -23.97 -0.71
C VAL A 418 -0.59 -25.42 -0.71
N GLY A 419 -0.19 -26.23 0.27
CA GLY A 419 -0.43 -27.67 0.30
C GLY A 419 0.49 -28.46 -0.64
N ALA A 420 0.32 -29.78 -0.65
CA ALA A 420 1.02 -30.68 -1.56
C ALA A 420 0.13 -31.05 -2.75
N GLY A 421 0.72 -31.27 -3.92
CA GLY A 421 0.03 -31.85 -5.07
C GLY A 421 -1.04 -30.96 -5.74
N GLY A 422 -1.02 -29.64 -5.54
CA GLY A 422 -1.89 -28.69 -6.25
C GLY A 422 -3.36 -28.67 -5.84
N ALA A 423 -3.83 -29.59 -5.00
CA ALA A 423 -5.25 -29.72 -4.66
C ALA A 423 -5.85 -28.44 -4.04
N TRP A 424 -5.12 -27.79 -3.13
CA TRP A 424 -5.60 -26.55 -2.53
C TRP A 424 -5.48 -25.35 -3.48
N LEU A 425 -4.46 -25.31 -4.34
CA LEU A 425 -4.39 -24.26 -5.36
C LEU A 425 -5.56 -24.39 -6.35
N LEU A 426 -5.97 -25.62 -6.72
CA LEU A 426 -7.19 -25.85 -7.49
C LEU A 426 -8.44 -25.33 -6.77
N GLU A 427 -8.56 -25.59 -5.47
CA GLU A 427 -9.68 -25.12 -4.64
C GLU A 427 -9.78 -23.59 -4.64
N LEU A 428 -8.65 -22.91 -4.47
CA LEU A 428 -8.58 -21.45 -4.56
C LEU A 428 -8.93 -20.97 -5.97
N VAL A 429 -8.36 -21.56 -7.03
CA VAL A 429 -8.63 -21.17 -8.42
C VAL A 429 -10.10 -21.35 -8.78
N LYS A 430 -10.74 -22.46 -8.37
CA LYS A 430 -12.19 -22.66 -8.53
C LYS A 430 -12.99 -21.54 -7.87
N SER A 431 -12.56 -21.09 -6.69
CA SER A 431 -13.21 -19.99 -5.98
C SER A 431 -13.02 -18.64 -6.69
N LEU A 432 -11.82 -18.37 -7.19
CA LEU A 432 -11.50 -17.20 -8.02
C LEU A 432 -12.16 -17.25 -9.41
N SER A 433 -12.71 -18.39 -9.82
CA SER A 433 -13.50 -18.58 -11.05
C SER A 433 -15.00 -18.69 -10.79
N GLY A 434 -15.51 -18.18 -9.65
CA GLY A 434 -16.94 -18.19 -9.34
C GLY A 434 -17.53 -19.60 -9.17
N GLY A 435 -16.71 -20.59 -8.81
CA GLY A 435 -17.12 -21.99 -8.68
C GLY A 435 -17.07 -22.80 -9.96
N SER A 436 -16.64 -22.21 -11.09
CA SER A 436 -16.51 -22.91 -12.37
C SER A 436 -15.58 -24.13 -12.28
N SER A 437 -15.93 -25.19 -13.02
CA SER A 437 -15.07 -26.36 -13.22
C SER A 437 -13.90 -26.09 -14.17
N HIS A 438 -14.01 -25.05 -15.02
CA HIS A 438 -12.96 -24.64 -15.92
C HIS A 438 -11.80 -23.98 -15.16
N VAL A 439 -10.59 -24.47 -15.40
CA VAL A 439 -9.35 -23.93 -14.83
C VAL A 439 -8.72 -23.01 -15.89
N PRO A 440 -8.74 -21.68 -15.70
CA PRO A 440 -8.14 -20.76 -16.66
C PRO A 440 -6.61 -20.84 -16.64
N PRO A 441 -5.92 -20.30 -17.65
CA PRO A 441 -4.49 -20.08 -17.57
C PRO A 441 -4.13 -19.27 -16.32
N ILE A 442 -3.13 -19.72 -15.55
CA ILE A 442 -2.70 -19.12 -14.29
C ILE A 442 -1.36 -18.42 -14.50
N ARG A 443 -1.24 -17.17 -14.03
CA ARG A 443 0.00 -16.40 -13.99
C ARG A 443 0.28 -15.99 -12.54
N ALA A 444 1.23 -16.66 -11.90
CA ALA A 444 1.65 -16.33 -10.54
C ALA A 444 2.83 -15.35 -10.59
N ILE A 445 2.68 -14.13 -10.08
CA ILE A 445 3.75 -13.13 -10.07
C ILE A 445 4.47 -13.16 -8.72
N PHE A 446 5.76 -13.45 -8.73
CA PHE A 446 6.64 -13.38 -7.56
C PHE A 446 8.04 -12.93 -7.98
N PRO A 447 8.81 -12.18 -7.16
CA PRO A 447 10.12 -11.69 -7.56
C PRO A 447 11.18 -12.79 -7.71
N SER A 448 12.07 -12.63 -8.69
CA SER A 448 13.26 -13.47 -8.83
C SER A 448 14.40 -12.99 -7.92
N ARG A 449 15.36 -13.88 -7.67
CA ARG A 449 16.57 -13.59 -6.89
C ARG A 449 17.33 -12.39 -7.45
N GLN A 450 17.44 -12.30 -8.77
CA GLN A 450 18.10 -11.19 -9.44
C GLN A 450 17.32 -9.88 -9.29
N GLN A 451 15.99 -9.92 -9.29
CA GLN A 451 15.15 -8.75 -9.07
C GLN A 451 15.26 -8.24 -7.63
N VAL A 452 15.35 -9.15 -6.64
CA VAL A 452 15.63 -8.76 -5.25
C VAL A 452 16.97 -8.03 -5.16
N ARG A 453 18.04 -8.63 -5.69
CA ARG A 453 19.39 -8.02 -5.69
C ARG A 453 19.43 -6.63 -6.31
N ARG A 454 18.70 -6.42 -7.41
CA ARG A 454 18.70 -5.16 -8.18
C ARG A 454 17.68 -4.13 -7.68
N SER A 455 16.88 -4.47 -6.68
CA SER A 455 15.82 -3.59 -6.17
C SER A 455 16.34 -2.34 -5.46
N LEU A 456 15.43 -1.43 -5.11
CA LEU A 456 15.72 -0.23 -4.32
C LEU A 456 16.42 -0.57 -2.99
N GLU A 457 16.03 -1.66 -2.34
CA GLU A 457 16.58 -2.06 -1.03
C GLU A 457 17.60 -3.20 -1.14
N GLY A 458 17.99 -3.58 -2.36
CA GLY A 458 18.90 -4.69 -2.60
C GLY A 458 18.41 -5.97 -1.94
N TRP A 459 19.34 -6.75 -1.38
CA TRP A 459 18.98 -7.98 -0.71
C TRP A 459 18.10 -7.80 0.53
N SER A 460 18.16 -6.64 1.20
CA SER A 460 17.29 -6.33 2.35
C SER A 460 15.81 -6.31 1.98
N ALA A 461 15.46 -6.08 0.70
CA ALA A 461 14.08 -6.13 0.23
C ALA A 461 13.43 -7.52 0.46
N GLY A 462 14.25 -8.58 0.43
CA GLY A 462 13.83 -9.96 0.63
C GLY A 462 13.23 -10.25 2.02
N ALA A 463 13.50 -9.41 3.01
CA ALA A 463 12.89 -9.51 4.34
C ALA A 463 11.37 -9.29 4.32
N SER A 464 10.87 -8.57 3.31
CA SER A 464 9.44 -8.36 3.06
C SER A 464 8.87 -9.28 1.97
N LEU A 465 9.67 -10.27 1.55
CA LEU A 465 9.27 -11.32 0.62
C LEU A 465 9.37 -12.75 1.23
N PRO A 466 8.77 -13.05 2.40
CA PRO A 466 8.95 -14.35 3.04
C PRO A 466 8.49 -15.50 2.15
N CYS A 467 9.44 -16.35 1.77
CA CYS A 467 9.24 -17.56 0.99
C CYS A 467 10.38 -18.52 1.32
N ASN A 468 10.08 -19.78 1.59
CA ASN A 468 11.13 -20.80 1.67
C ASN A 468 11.20 -21.61 0.37
N SER A 469 12.37 -22.16 0.09
CA SER A 469 12.67 -22.92 -1.13
C SER A 469 11.69 -24.07 -1.38
N GLN A 470 11.29 -24.76 -0.32
CA GLN A 470 10.33 -25.87 -0.40
C GLN A 470 8.93 -25.41 -0.83
N ASN A 471 8.46 -24.28 -0.33
CA ASN A 471 7.17 -23.71 -0.72
C ASN A 471 7.22 -23.15 -2.15
N ALA A 472 8.33 -22.50 -2.53
CA ALA A 472 8.57 -22.08 -3.92
C ALA A 472 8.47 -23.26 -4.89
N PHE A 473 9.14 -24.37 -4.57
CA PHE A 473 9.09 -25.60 -5.35
C PHE A 473 7.66 -26.17 -5.45
N LYS A 474 6.95 -26.28 -4.32
CA LYS A 474 5.56 -26.77 -4.29
C LYS A 474 4.61 -25.91 -5.11
N LEU A 475 4.80 -24.59 -5.15
CA LEU A 475 4.01 -23.71 -5.99
C LEU A 475 4.27 -24.00 -7.48
N MET A 476 5.53 -24.08 -7.90
CA MET A 476 5.88 -24.39 -9.29
C MET A 476 5.29 -25.74 -9.72
N GLU A 477 5.46 -26.79 -8.89
CA GLU A 477 4.86 -28.10 -9.14
C GLU A 477 3.32 -28.04 -9.23
N SER A 478 2.70 -27.24 -8.36
CA SER A 478 1.24 -27.07 -8.37
C SER A 478 0.74 -26.35 -9.63
N LEU A 479 1.47 -25.34 -10.10
CA LEU A 479 1.13 -24.61 -11.33
C LEU A 479 1.19 -25.53 -12.55
N GLU A 480 2.24 -26.35 -12.66
CA GLU A 480 2.42 -27.33 -13.73
C GLU A 480 1.34 -28.42 -13.74
N LYS A 481 0.93 -28.88 -12.55
CA LYS A 481 -0.12 -29.92 -12.41
C LYS A 481 -1.49 -29.40 -12.85
N LEU A 482 -1.85 -28.17 -12.47
CA LEU A 482 -3.18 -27.62 -12.75
C LEU A 482 -3.40 -27.31 -14.23
N SER A 483 -2.32 -27.05 -14.95
CA SER A 483 -2.40 -26.62 -16.33
C SER A 483 -2.59 -27.77 -17.34
N GLY A 484 -2.36 -29.03 -16.93
CA GLY A 484 -2.39 -30.22 -17.79
C GLY A 484 -1.30 -30.25 -18.87
N THR A 485 -0.76 -29.08 -19.24
CA THR A 485 0.38 -28.84 -20.12
C THR A 485 1.24 -27.73 -19.48
N SER A 486 2.55 -27.70 -19.69
CA SER A 486 3.45 -26.67 -19.13
C SER A 486 3.14 -25.24 -19.61
N ALA A 487 2.18 -25.05 -20.53
CA ALA A 487 1.84 -23.75 -21.09
C ALA A 487 0.85 -22.93 -20.25
N ASN A 488 -0.09 -23.57 -19.52
CA ASN A 488 -1.21 -22.85 -18.93
C ASN A 488 -0.94 -22.30 -17.52
N GLY A 489 0.00 -22.86 -16.75
CA GLY A 489 0.34 -22.40 -15.40
C GLY A 489 1.78 -21.92 -15.36
N ARG A 490 2.02 -20.63 -15.12
CA ARG A 490 3.37 -20.05 -15.17
C ARG A 490 3.68 -19.19 -13.95
N LEU A 491 4.93 -19.30 -13.50
CA LEU A 491 5.53 -18.28 -12.64
C LEU A 491 6.03 -17.13 -13.51
N CYS A 492 5.77 -15.90 -13.08
CA CYS A 492 6.01 -14.67 -13.81
C CYS A 492 6.81 -13.68 -12.97
N LEU A 493 7.69 -12.95 -13.63
CA LEU A 493 8.57 -11.95 -13.04
C LEU A 493 7.78 -10.72 -12.57
N TRP A 494 8.32 -10.03 -11.56
CA TRP A 494 7.87 -8.69 -11.17
C TRP A 494 8.48 -7.64 -12.10
N ASP A 495 7.74 -7.11 -13.07
CA ASP A 495 8.24 -6.04 -13.93
C ASP A 495 7.90 -4.63 -13.43
N GLY A 496 6.99 -4.51 -12.45
CA GLY A 496 6.56 -3.22 -11.92
C GLY A 496 5.80 -2.34 -12.93
N GLY A 497 5.31 -2.95 -14.01
CA GLY A 497 4.57 -2.33 -15.11
C GLY A 497 5.46 -1.52 -16.07
N PRO A 498 4.89 -1.08 -17.20
CA PRO A 498 5.67 -0.48 -18.29
C PRO A 498 6.38 0.81 -17.83
N PRO A 499 7.64 1.03 -18.26
CA PRO A 499 8.39 2.26 -17.96
C PRO A 499 8.05 3.37 -18.98
N SER A 500 7.54 4.51 -18.48
CA SER A 500 7.36 5.80 -19.20
C SER A 500 6.42 5.82 -20.43
N ALA A 501 5.83 7.00 -20.69
CA ALA A 501 5.03 7.47 -21.84
C ALA A 501 3.88 6.60 -22.39
N SER A 502 3.64 5.42 -21.83
CA SER A 502 2.50 4.55 -22.13
C SER A 502 1.34 4.83 -21.18
N ALA A 503 0.11 4.65 -21.66
CA ALA A 503 -1.06 4.64 -20.78
C ALA A 503 -0.83 3.62 -19.65
N GLY A 504 -0.92 4.07 -18.40
CA GLY A 504 -0.75 3.23 -17.22
C GLY A 504 0.66 2.83 -16.85
N ALA A 505 1.68 3.59 -17.26
CA ALA A 505 3.02 3.44 -16.75
C ALA A 505 3.06 3.52 -15.21
N THR A 506 3.54 2.46 -14.57
CA THR A 506 3.78 2.45 -13.12
C THR A 506 5.25 2.52 -12.77
N GLY A 507 6.15 2.12 -13.68
CA GLY A 507 7.60 2.34 -13.57
C GLY A 507 8.27 1.74 -12.33
N ARG A 508 7.70 0.68 -11.73
CA ARG A 508 8.03 0.19 -10.38
C ARG A 508 8.92 -1.05 -10.35
N ALA A 509 9.61 -1.36 -11.44
CA ALA A 509 10.45 -2.57 -11.56
C ALA A 509 11.43 -2.72 -10.38
N ALA A 510 12.06 -1.62 -9.94
CA ALA A 510 12.99 -1.61 -8.82
C ALA A 510 12.31 -1.61 -7.44
N ALA A 511 11.05 -1.16 -7.35
CA ALA A 511 10.27 -1.10 -6.11
C ALA A 511 9.47 -2.39 -5.94
N LEU A 512 10.08 -3.40 -5.31
CA LEU A 512 9.50 -4.73 -5.16
C LEU A 512 8.08 -4.71 -4.54
N PRO A 513 7.26 -5.72 -4.87
CA PRO A 513 5.89 -5.75 -4.43
C PRO A 513 5.80 -6.08 -2.94
N HIS A 514 5.06 -5.25 -2.21
CA HIS A 514 4.41 -5.65 -0.98
C HIS A 514 2.88 -5.59 -1.11
N ILE A 515 2.36 -5.07 -2.23
CA ILE A 515 1.00 -5.25 -2.70
C ILE A 515 0.67 -6.74 -2.93
N LYS A 516 -0.62 -7.10 -2.81
CA LYS A 516 -1.16 -8.39 -3.25
C LYS A 516 -2.42 -8.12 -4.06
N THR A 517 -2.44 -8.61 -5.29
CA THR A 517 -3.58 -8.46 -6.19
C THR A 517 -3.93 -9.76 -6.89
N TYR A 518 -5.21 -9.98 -7.09
CA TYR A 518 -5.76 -11.10 -7.85
C TYR A 518 -6.71 -10.53 -8.89
N ALA A 519 -6.67 -10.99 -10.13
CA ALA A 519 -7.57 -10.51 -11.18
C ALA A 519 -7.77 -11.55 -12.28
N ARG A 520 -8.90 -11.45 -12.98
CA ARG A 520 -9.16 -12.20 -14.22
C ARG A 520 -9.12 -11.23 -15.39
N TYR A 521 -8.26 -11.48 -16.37
CA TYR A 521 -7.90 -10.51 -17.40
C TYR A 521 -7.77 -11.13 -18.80
N THR A 522 -8.15 -10.37 -19.83
CA THR A 522 -7.87 -10.65 -21.24
C THR A 522 -6.54 -10.00 -21.65
N GLU A 523 -5.87 -10.53 -22.69
CA GLU A 523 -4.52 -10.07 -23.05
C GLU A 523 -4.43 -8.59 -23.45
N ASP A 524 -5.54 -7.98 -23.88
CA ASP A 524 -5.68 -6.54 -24.16
C ASP A 524 -5.83 -5.67 -22.90
N GLY A 525 -5.90 -6.29 -21.72
CA GLY A 525 -5.93 -5.60 -20.43
C GLY A 525 -7.31 -5.33 -19.85
N MET A 526 -8.39 -5.85 -20.46
CA MET A 526 -9.72 -5.80 -19.85
C MET A 526 -9.81 -6.78 -18.67
N LEU A 527 -10.60 -6.42 -17.66
CA LEU A 527 -10.70 -7.16 -16.40
C LEU A 527 -12.14 -7.59 -16.14
N ALA A 528 -12.36 -8.86 -15.81
CA ALA A 528 -13.66 -9.33 -15.34
C ALA A 528 -13.91 -8.87 -13.89
N TRP A 529 -12.83 -8.81 -13.11
CA TRP A 529 -12.81 -8.36 -11.72
C TRP A 529 -11.36 -8.15 -11.27
N ALA A 530 -11.17 -7.37 -10.21
CA ALA A 530 -9.86 -7.21 -9.59
C ALA A 530 -10.00 -7.11 -8.06
N LEU A 531 -9.06 -7.72 -7.34
CA LEU A 531 -9.01 -7.74 -5.88
C LEU A 531 -7.69 -7.14 -5.42
N LEU A 532 -7.78 -6.14 -4.53
CA LEU A 532 -6.67 -5.63 -3.72
C LEU A 532 -6.82 -6.16 -2.29
N THR A 533 -5.82 -6.84 -1.74
CA THR A 533 -5.96 -7.49 -0.42
C THR A 533 -4.66 -7.55 0.36
N SER A 534 -4.75 -7.80 1.67
CA SER A 534 -3.61 -8.21 2.48
C SER A 534 -3.28 -9.70 2.34
N SER A 535 -4.20 -10.54 1.84
CA SER A 535 -4.03 -11.99 1.71
C SER A 535 -2.91 -12.35 0.75
N ASN A 536 -1.85 -12.98 1.27
CA ASN A 536 -0.85 -13.67 0.47
C ASN A 536 -1.37 -15.03 -0.03
N LEU A 537 -0.65 -15.66 -0.98
CA LEU A 537 -0.98 -17.00 -1.46
C LEU A 537 -0.67 -18.06 -0.38
N SER A 538 -1.66 -18.34 0.49
CA SER A 538 -1.52 -19.29 1.59
C SER A 538 -2.85 -19.82 2.11
N GLN A 539 -2.85 -21.04 2.63
CA GLN A 539 -3.99 -21.65 3.33
C GLN A 539 -4.41 -20.85 4.56
N ALA A 540 -3.46 -20.26 5.28
CA ALA A 540 -3.74 -19.50 6.51
C ALA A 540 -4.58 -18.24 6.24
N ALA A 541 -4.26 -17.52 5.16
CA ALA A 541 -4.94 -16.30 4.75
C ALA A 541 -6.28 -16.58 4.07
N TRP A 542 -6.30 -17.47 3.09
CA TRP A 542 -7.47 -17.70 2.24
C TRP A 542 -8.47 -18.70 2.82
N GLY A 543 -7.98 -19.63 3.64
CA GLY A 543 -8.72 -20.75 4.17
C GLY A 543 -8.55 -22.03 3.35
N LYS A 544 -8.86 -23.17 3.97
CA LYS A 544 -8.88 -24.50 3.34
C LYS A 544 -10.18 -25.23 3.69
N LEU A 545 -10.84 -25.80 2.70
CA LEU A 545 -12.02 -26.65 2.92
C LEU A 545 -11.61 -27.99 3.56
N GLU A 546 -12.36 -28.38 4.59
CA GLU A 546 -12.21 -29.64 5.34
C GLU A 546 -13.54 -30.39 5.38
N LYS A 547 -13.49 -31.67 5.76
CA LYS A 547 -14.66 -32.54 5.95
C LYS A 547 -15.63 -32.49 4.77
N SER A 548 -15.14 -32.86 3.59
CA SER A 548 -15.93 -32.85 2.35
C SER A 548 -16.58 -31.50 2.05
N ALA A 549 -15.81 -30.42 2.23
CA ALA A 549 -16.22 -29.03 1.99
C ALA A 549 -17.37 -28.50 2.88
N THR A 550 -17.61 -29.13 4.05
CA THR A 550 -18.59 -28.64 5.02
C THR A 550 -18.02 -27.61 6.00
N GLN A 551 -16.70 -27.47 6.04
CA GLN A 551 -15.99 -26.54 6.94
C GLN A 551 -14.90 -25.78 6.18
N LEU A 552 -14.75 -24.49 6.43
CA LEU A 552 -13.66 -23.67 5.92
C LEU A 552 -12.74 -23.30 7.08
N TYR A 553 -11.49 -23.75 7.03
CA TYR A 553 -10.51 -23.50 8.07
C TYR A 553 -9.63 -22.29 7.73
N VAL A 554 -9.75 -21.20 8.50
CA VAL A 554 -9.02 -19.93 8.33
C VAL A 554 -8.19 -19.65 9.58
N LYS A 555 -6.94 -19.19 9.43
CA LYS A 555 -6.03 -18.94 10.55
C LYS A 555 -5.66 -17.48 10.76
N SER A 556 -5.72 -16.68 9.70
CA SER A 556 -5.29 -15.28 9.72
C SER A 556 -6.45 -14.31 9.56
N TYR A 557 -6.23 -13.08 9.99
CA TYR A 557 -7.10 -11.96 9.71
C TYR A 557 -6.61 -11.21 8.48
N GLU A 558 -7.44 -11.06 7.47
CA GLU A 558 -7.10 -10.37 6.22
C GLU A 558 -8.23 -9.41 5.84
N MET A 559 -7.89 -8.36 5.10
CA MET A 559 -8.85 -7.40 4.58
C MET A 559 -8.46 -6.98 3.17
N GLY A 560 -9.45 -6.94 2.29
CA GLY A 560 -9.31 -6.55 0.89
C GLY A 560 -10.62 -6.05 0.30
N VAL A 561 -10.55 -5.58 -0.93
CA VAL A 561 -11.69 -5.07 -1.70
C VAL A 561 -11.74 -5.70 -3.09
N LEU A 562 -12.88 -6.31 -3.41
CA LEU A 562 -13.17 -6.88 -4.71
C LEU A 562 -13.93 -5.85 -5.54
N VAL A 563 -13.32 -5.41 -6.63
CA VAL A 563 -13.86 -4.47 -7.61
C VAL A 563 -14.57 -5.29 -8.68
N LEU A 564 -15.85 -4.99 -8.87
CA LEU A 564 -16.74 -5.70 -9.81
C LEU A 564 -17.30 -4.71 -10.84
N PRO A 565 -17.47 -5.13 -12.12
CA PRO A 565 -18.20 -4.40 -13.16
C PRO A 565 -19.56 -3.87 -12.69
N SER A 566 -20.38 -4.71 -12.06
CA SER A 566 -21.74 -4.38 -11.62
C SER A 566 -21.82 -3.27 -10.58
N MET A 567 -20.71 -3.00 -9.87
CA MET A 567 -20.63 -1.99 -8.81
C MET A 567 -20.10 -0.63 -9.29
N GLN A 568 -19.71 -0.53 -10.57
CA GLN A 568 -19.24 0.74 -11.11
C GLN A 568 -20.42 1.64 -11.53
N PRO A 569 -20.21 2.97 -11.58
CA PRO A 569 -21.23 3.90 -12.06
C PRO A 569 -21.82 3.50 -13.42
N ALA A 570 -23.08 3.85 -13.65
CA ALA A 570 -23.71 3.67 -14.96
C ALA A 570 -22.87 4.38 -16.03
N GLY A 571 -22.53 3.65 -17.11
CA GLY A 571 -21.61 4.12 -18.15
C GLY A 571 -20.13 3.77 -17.96
N MET A 572 -19.72 3.24 -16.79
CA MET A 572 -18.36 2.74 -16.53
C MET A 572 -18.32 1.30 -16.01
N ARG A 573 -19.23 0.47 -16.49
CA ARG A 573 -19.38 -0.93 -16.04
C ARG A 573 -18.32 -1.87 -16.59
N SER A 574 -17.35 -1.39 -17.37
CA SER A 574 -16.17 -2.16 -17.73
C SER A 574 -15.00 -1.83 -16.80
N LEU A 575 -14.12 -2.82 -16.59
CA LEU A 575 -12.88 -2.63 -15.84
C LEU A 575 -11.71 -2.85 -16.79
N ALA A 576 -10.69 -2.01 -16.69
CA ALA A 576 -9.47 -2.14 -17.48
C ALA A 576 -8.26 -1.95 -16.57
N SER A 577 -7.20 -2.70 -16.81
CA SER A 577 -5.89 -2.39 -16.23
C SER A 577 -5.44 -1.02 -16.70
N THR A 578 -4.70 -0.29 -15.87
CA THR A 578 -4.11 0.97 -16.33
C THR A 578 -3.21 0.76 -17.56
N SER A 579 -2.58 -0.41 -17.68
CA SER A 579 -1.75 -0.77 -18.84
C SER A 579 -2.53 -1.10 -20.12
N ALA A 580 -3.88 -1.08 -20.09
CA ALA A 580 -4.72 -1.37 -21.25
C ALA A 580 -4.71 -0.18 -22.24
N ALA A 581 -4.85 -0.48 -23.53
CA ALA A 581 -4.95 0.55 -24.57
C ALA A 581 -6.33 1.25 -24.52
N SER A 582 -6.34 2.57 -24.29
CA SER A 582 -7.47 3.52 -24.47
C SER A 582 -8.88 2.99 -24.16
N THR A 583 -9.37 3.24 -22.95
CA THR A 583 -10.77 2.96 -22.56
C THR A 583 -11.39 4.17 -21.86
N SER A 584 -11.94 5.11 -22.63
CA SER A 584 -12.58 6.33 -22.08
C SER A 584 -13.81 6.04 -21.19
N GLU A 585 -14.34 4.82 -21.26
CA GLU A 585 -15.56 4.38 -20.56
C GLU A 585 -15.30 3.26 -19.54
N ALA A 586 -14.05 2.93 -19.19
CA ALA A 586 -13.75 1.90 -18.19
C ALA A 586 -13.31 2.50 -16.85
N THR A 587 -13.68 1.83 -15.75
CA THR A 587 -13.00 2.06 -14.47
C THR A 587 -11.59 1.48 -14.56
N LEU A 588 -10.59 2.32 -14.33
CA LEU A 588 -9.18 1.93 -14.42
C LEU A 588 -8.71 1.28 -13.12
N VAL A 589 -8.04 0.14 -13.23
CA VAL A 589 -7.47 -0.60 -12.11
C VAL A 589 -5.94 -0.53 -12.21
N PRO A 590 -5.25 0.17 -11.29
CA PRO A 590 -3.80 0.29 -11.34
C PRO A 590 -3.13 -0.98 -10.81
N LEU A 591 -3.02 -1.98 -11.69
CA LEU A 591 -2.21 -3.17 -11.49
C LEU A 591 -0.74 -2.80 -11.78
N PRO A 592 0.17 -2.92 -10.80
CA PRO A 592 1.55 -2.43 -10.95
C PRO A 592 2.45 -3.47 -11.64
N PHE A 593 1.96 -4.10 -12.69
CA PHE A 593 2.67 -5.08 -13.52
C PHE A 593 2.06 -5.12 -14.91
N SER A 594 2.82 -5.53 -15.92
CA SER A 594 2.31 -5.61 -17.28
C SER A 594 1.28 -6.72 -17.44
N ILE A 595 0.35 -6.50 -18.37
CA ILE A 595 -0.59 -7.51 -18.85
C ILE A 595 -0.29 -7.79 -20.33
N PRO A 596 -0.04 -9.05 -20.72
CA PRO A 596 0.19 -10.21 -19.85
C PRO A 596 1.54 -10.13 -19.09
N PRO A 597 1.66 -10.75 -17.88
CA PRO A 597 2.91 -10.76 -17.12
C PRO A 597 4.01 -11.60 -17.79
N VAL A 598 5.26 -11.16 -17.64
CA VAL A 598 6.44 -11.82 -18.23
C VAL A 598 6.75 -13.15 -17.52
N PRO A 599 6.70 -14.31 -18.18
CA PRO A 599 7.07 -15.60 -17.57
C PRO A 599 8.56 -15.68 -17.20
N TYR A 600 8.88 -16.49 -16.19
CA TYR A 600 10.26 -16.86 -15.87
C TYR A 600 10.91 -17.62 -17.04
N CYS A 601 12.20 -17.36 -17.28
CA CYS A 601 13.04 -18.21 -18.14
C CYS A 601 13.75 -19.30 -17.31
N LYS A 602 14.53 -20.17 -17.98
CA LYS A 602 15.21 -21.30 -17.32
C LYS A 602 16.31 -20.84 -16.35
N GLU A 603 16.84 -19.65 -16.56
CA GLU A 603 17.92 -19.04 -15.79
C GLU A 603 17.40 -18.25 -14.58
N ASP A 604 16.10 -17.97 -14.52
CA ASP A 604 15.49 -17.25 -13.41
C ASP A 604 15.36 -18.14 -12.18
N VAL A 605 15.86 -17.63 -11.05
CA VAL A 605 15.75 -18.31 -9.75
C VAL A 605 14.72 -17.58 -8.90
N VAL A 606 13.73 -18.29 -8.37
CA VAL A 606 12.73 -17.73 -7.45
C VAL A 606 13.42 -17.22 -6.19
N TRP A 607 13.02 -16.06 -5.67
CA TRP A 607 13.49 -15.63 -4.36
C TRP A 607 13.06 -16.61 -3.27
N SER A 608 13.98 -16.95 -2.36
CA SER A 608 13.72 -17.78 -1.18
C SER A 608 14.66 -17.37 -0.05
N ASN A 609 14.11 -17.05 1.12
CA ASN A 609 14.81 -16.48 2.27
C ASN A 609 15.83 -17.44 2.90
N ASP A 610 15.60 -18.74 2.76
CA ASP A 610 16.46 -19.82 3.28
C ASP A 610 17.59 -20.21 2.31
N VAL A 611 17.60 -19.64 1.10
CA VAL A 611 18.62 -19.95 0.09
C VAL A 611 19.62 -18.82 -0.01
N VAL A 612 20.87 -19.13 0.29
CA VAL A 612 22.00 -18.21 0.22
C VAL A 612 23.07 -18.82 -0.67
N HIS A 613 23.54 -18.09 -1.69
CA HIS A 613 24.62 -18.57 -2.56
C HIS A 613 25.92 -17.81 -2.23
N PRO A 614 27.03 -18.52 -1.97
CA PRO A 614 28.35 -17.90 -1.76
C PRO A 614 28.80 -17.05 -2.97
N THR A 615 28.33 -17.40 -4.17
CA THR A 615 28.63 -16.72 -5.43
C THR A 615 27.69 -15.56 -5.76
N ASP A 616 26.72 -15.25 -4.88
CA ASP A 616 25.82 -14.12 -5.11
C ASP A 616 26.63 -12.83 -5.28
N ALA A 617 26.38 -12.14 -6.40
CA ALA A 617 26.94 -10.84 -6.66
C ALA A 617 26.48 -9.83 -5.59
N PRO A 618 27.30 -8.81 -5.29
CA PRO A 618 26.85 -7.73 -4.42
C PRO A 618 25.63 -7.03 -5.00
N ASP A 619 24.77 -6.51 -4.13
CA ASP A 619 23.71 -5.58 -4.49
C ASP A 619 24.27 -4.16 -4.71
N ARG A 620 23.39 -3.19 -4.96
CA ARG A 620 23.76 -1.78 -5.17
C ARG A 620 24.41 -1.11 -3.94
N TYR A 621 24.36 -1.74 -2.78
CA TYR A 621 24.95 -1.27 -1.53
C TYR A 621 26.26 -2.00 -1.20
N GLY A 622 26.69 -2.92 -2.07
CA GLY A 622 27.91 -3.71 -1.89
C GLY A 622 27.71 -4.97 -1.04
N TRP A 623 26.48 -5.25 -0.59
CA TRP A 623 26.20 -6.41 0.25
C TRP A 623 25.97 -7.66 -0.57
N ARG A 624 26.48 -8.79 -0.08
CA ARG A 624 26.12 -10.13 -0.58
C ARG A 624 24.99 -10.70 0.27
N SER A 625 24.26 -11.66 -0.29
CA SER A 625 23.14 -12.33 0.38
C SER A 625 23.52 -13.02 1.71
N HIS A 626 24.76 -13.49 1.85
CA HIS A 626 25.27 -14.14 3.07
C HIS A 626 25.84 -13.16 4.11
N ASP A 627 26.16 -11.93 3.70
CA ASP A 627 26.84 -10.94 4.53
C ASP A 627 25.92 -9.78 4.96
N LEU A 628 24.60 -9.96 4.82
CA LEU A 628 23.66 -8.91 5.18
C LEU A 628 23.52 -8.75 6.69
N PRO A 629 23.56 -7.49 7.18
CA PRO A 629 23.09 -7.18 8.52
C PRO A 629 21.62 -7.61 8.69
N ALA A 630 21.26 -8.02 9.91
CA ALA A 630 19.86 -8.28 10.23
C ALA A 630 19.02 -7.01 10.00
N PRO A 631 17.90 -7.09 9.27
CA PRO A 631 17.10 -5.91 8.98
C PRO A 631 16.41 -5.42 10.25
N SER A 632 16.41 -4.10 10.44
CA SER A 632 15.57 -3.42 11.41
C SER A 632 14.40 -2.78 10.68
N PHE A 633 13.19 -2.91 11.23
CA PHE A 633 11.97 -2.37 10.62
C PHE A 633 11.43 -1.11 11.29
N TYR A 634 11.91 -0.78 12.50
CA TYR A 634 11.34 0.27 13.33
C TYR A 634 12.37 1.34 13.71
N GLY A 635 11.85 2.52 14.01
CA GLY A 635 12.55 3.68 14.50
C GLY A 635 13.51 4.28 13.48
N ARG A 636 14.32 5.23 13.96
CA ARG A 636 15.36 5.89 13.14
C ARG A 636 16.41 4.93 12.58
N GLY A 637 16.57 3.77 13.19
CA GLY A 637 17.49 2.73 12.74
C GLY A 637 16.90 1.73 11.74
N ALA A 638 15.68 1.96 11.24
CA ALA A 638 15.06 1.08 10.25
C ALA A 638 15.93 1.00 8.98
N THR A 639 16.24 -0.22 8.53
CA THR A 639 17.11 -0.48 7.39
C THR A 639 16.64 0.25 6.13
N GLY A 640 15.33 0.19 5.82
CA GLY A 640 14.78 0.89 4.66
C GLY A 640 14.98 2.41 4.70
N ARG A 641 14.96 3.02 5.90
CA ARG A 641 15.25 4.46 6.09
C ARG A 641 16.72 4.76 5.85
N ILE A 642 17.61 3.96 6.43
CA ILE A 642 19.06 4.07 6.24
C ILE A 642 19.42 3.98 4.75
N LEU A 643 18.84 3.01 4.02
CA LEU A 643 19.11 2.83 2.59
C LEU A 643 18.62 4.02 1.76
N ALA A 644 17.42 4.54 2.04
CA ALA A 644 16.90 5.73 1.37
C ALA A 644 17.79 6.98 1.62
N GLU A 645 18.28 7.15 2.85
CA GLU A 645 19.21 8.23 3.19
C GLU A 645 20.58 8.08 2.50
N GLN A 646 21.09 6.85 2.40
CA GLN A 646 22.33 6.56 1.65
C GLN A 646 22.18 6.91 0.17
N GLU A 647 21.06 6.55 -0.44
CA GLU A 647 20.80 6.86 -1.84
C GLU A 647 20.66 8.38 -2.07
N ALA A 648 19.96 9.08 -1.18
CA ALA A 648 19.87 10.54 -1.22
C ALA A 648 21.27 11.19 -1.17
N ARG A 649 22.18 10.71 -0.31
CA ARG A 649 23.56 11.20 -0.23
C ARG A 649 24.36 10.90 -1.50
N ARG A 650 24.21 9.71 -2.08
CA ARG A 650 24.88 9.33 -3.34
C ARG A 650 24.54 10.28 -4.48
N ARG A 651 23.27 10.71 -4.58
CA ARG A 651 22.82 11.66 -5.61
C ARG A 651 23.43 13.04 -5.44
N VAL A 652 23.53 13.55 -4.21
CA VAL A 652 24.21 14.82 -3.93
C VAL A 652 25.70 14.77 -4.33
N GLN A 653 26.33 13.61 -4.16
CA GLN A 653 27.75 13.41 -4.51
C GLN A 653 28.00 13.14 -5.99
N ARG A 654 26.98 12.74 -6.76
CA ARG A 654 27.06 12.46 -8.21
C ARG A 654 25.89 13.10 -8.96
N PRO A 655 25.86 14.44 -9.11
CA PRO A 655 24.73 15.12 -9.74
C PRO A 655 24.60 14.88 -11.26
N ASN A 656 25.67 14.46 -11.95
CA ASN A 656 25.73 14.38 -13.43
C ASN A 656 26.38 13.06 -13.95
N MET A 657 25.89 11.90 -13.51
CA MET A 657 26.00 10.63 -14.24
C MET A 657 24.61 10.08 -14.42
#